data_AF-A0A327HH51-F1
#
_entry.id   AF-A0A327HH51-F1
#
_cell.length_a   1.000
_cell.length_b   1.000
_cell.length_c   1.000
_cell.angle_alpha   90.00
_cell.angle_beta   90.00
_cell.angle_gamma   90.00
#
_symmetry.space_group_name_H-M   'P 1'
#
loop_
_entity.id
_entity.type
_entity.pdbx_description
1 polymer ?
#
loop_
_entity_poly.entity_id
_entity_poly.type
_entity_poly.pdbx_seq_one_letter_code
_entity_poly.pdbx_strand_id
1 'polypeptide(L)'
;MGLKPLNAILVATGLVLVSLNLALASYATGQVPAVVEEAVAMKVKDDICENTLCTEVSDDWTESTSQRDFYAWHITNVDDVILNNSDPQYERIGPVTYDVTLKKEVDNYDIKNGLLSYKQLTSYSCSEDTLVPCSTEVSQLNIAFTPQVVGATGTAINAVMDITKTGFVSGVLDIHLKQVTAAQAVADEIMYEHMENLVLVEGPGSMYIIDTDMYNSAESYFLEGMFEAFNDAYGDAFLDDDTKTYLGEGGVDPRWVDGVWNDDGDGILEPDEEWYYNETGVRVGDLNENGIIDNETSSFVSTLNLDYAFYDAVGPDGENLSLVNYMGPLVYAAMGEPDSLEYIQENPEDSVTLERAELWDFAHPTDLNVTLARDWTLYGGMGALKLEYGAGNDDYLTDYSEDDVNLSVRVERLFGIDLDDEVAADVLTMGDGTDDPMGILAVSESGTSFGLSEFLEMDKDTAISTYGITGNQHQVLKDFCSDWMDNIATLPLILVGGEGYISASQFVNQTFGSINPIDDSYMEYSLNIGGMWGTGTYGFPESDPIDLTQEQSAEMLYGDWGLTTAKGASMFLYGELSGKTLPINYTTEEYADAREWTNETVAEIYGIDVEAAGAAKLLMMEVVFKNFVPDFLIDSFGTSKYLTQSVNNWLLGWHDPVNAYLDTGDSENMTAGWTSLEANETFFGSAAYVEGGISTGDPSTITICTGEVDSCDKGETVQVGDSEYVSWRNMSKQQKTYGLITAELQGETTGGF
;
A
#
# COMPACT_ATOMS: atom_id res chain seq x y z
N MET A 1 3.80 -11.14 -33.35
CA MET A 1 3.68 -12.61 -33.38
C MET A 1 2.21 -12.93 -33.10
N GLY A 2 1.56 -13.80 -33.88
CA GLY A 2 0.10 -13.83 -34.02
C GLY A 2 -0.68 -14.05 -32.71
N LEU A 3 -1.63 -13.14 -32.44
CA LEU A 3 -2.65 -13.25 -31.40
C LEU A 3 -3.41 -14.58 -31.55
N LYS A 4 -3.23 -15.50 -30.61
CA LYS A 4 -4.08 -16.69 -30.47
C LYS A 4 -5.26 -16.34 -29.55
N PRO A 5 -6.50 -16.72 -29.89
CA PRO A 5 -7.70 -16.37 -29.14
C PRO A 5 -7.89 -17.34 -27.96
N LEU A 6 -7.27 -17.06 -26.81
CA LEU A 6 -7.53 -17.83 -25.58
C LEU A 6 -8.86 -17.44 -24.91
N ASN A 7 -9.28 -16.18 -25.05
CA ASN A 7 -10.48 -15.64 -24.39
C ASN A 7 -11.81 -16.18 -24.95
N ALA A 8 -11.83 -16.56 -26.23
CA ALA A 8 -13.03 -17.13 -26.83
C ALA A 8 -13.28 -18.57 -26.39
N ILE A 9 -12.24 -19.34 -26.06
CA ILE A 9 -12.39 -20.76 -25.69
C ILE A 9 -12.87 -20.90 -24.26
N LEU A 10 -12.37 -20.13 -23.28
CA LEU A 10 -12.84 -20.24 -21.88
C LEU A 10 -14.29 -19.73 -21.70
N VAL A 11 -14.66 -18.63 -22.35
CA VAL A 11 -16.05 -18.13 -22.36
C VAL A 11 -16.95 -19.08 -23.16
N ALA A 12 -16.47 -19.64 -24.29
CA ALA A 12 -17.23 -20.65 -25.02
C ALA A 12 -17.32 -21.97 -24.26
N THR A 13 -16.32 -22.39 -23.49
CA THR A 13 -16.36 -23.64 -22.70
C THR A 13 -17.27 -23.45 -21.47
N GLY A 14 -17.28 -22.29 -20.82
CA GLY A 14 -18.24 -21.94 -19.78
C GLY A 14 -19.68 -21.87 -20.30
N LEU A 15 -19.91 -21.22 -21.44
CA LEU A 15 -21.22 -21.20 -22.12
C LEU A 15 -21.60 -22.57 -22.69
N VAL A 16 -20.64 -23.39 -23.14
CA VAL A 16 -20.86 -24.77 -23.63
C VAL A 16 -21.16 -25.72 -22.48
N LEU A 17 -20.62 -25.51 -21.28
CA LEU A 17 -20.97 -26.31 -20.10
C LEU A 17 -22.36 -25.94 -19.55
N VAL A 18 -22.71 -24.64 -19.54
CA VAL A 18 -24.07 -24.17 -19.23
C VAL A 18 -25.07 -24.59 -20.31
N SER A 19 -24.69 -24.54 -21.60
CA SER A 19 -25.55 -25.00 -22.70
C SER A 19 -25.55 -26.51 -22.91
N LEU A 20 -24.55 -27.27 -22.45
CA LEU A 20 -24.62 -28.74 -22.35
C LEU A 20 -25.60 -29.14 -21.25
N ASN A 21 -25.62 -28.45 -20.11
CA ASN A 21 -26.65 -28.65 -19.09
C ASN A 21 -28.07 -28.33 -19.63
N LEU A 22 -28.21 -27.33 -20.50
CA LEU A 22 -29.49 -27.00 -21.17
C LEU A 22 -29.83 -27.93 -22.37
N ALA A 23 -28.82 -28.48 -23.08
CA ALA A 23 -29.01 -29.37 -24.24
C ALA A 23 -29.21 -30.83 -23.83
N LEU A 24 -28.69 -31.27 -22.69
CA LEU A 24 -28.96 -32.60 -22.13
C LEU A 24 -30.39 -32.70 -21.59
N ALA A 25 -31.00 -31.58 -21.15
CA ALA A 25 -32.41 -31.52 -20.79
C ALA A 25 -33.36 -31.76 -21.98
N SER A 26 -32.93 -31.48 -23.22
CA SER A 26 -33.78 -31.60 -24.43
C SER A 26 -33.65 -32.94 -25.17
N TYR A 27 -32.71 -33.82 -24.79
CA TYR A 27 -32.51 -35.12 -25.45
C TYR A 27 -33.19 -36.32 -24.75
N ALA A 28 -33.80 -36.11 -23.58
CA ALA A 28 -34.37 -37.17 -22.74
C ALA A 28 -35.89 -37.41 -22.91
N THR A 29 -36.54 -36.89 -23.95
CA THR A 29 -38.00 -37.07 -24.18
C THR A 29 -38.35 -38.10 -25.26
N GLY A 30 -37.36 -38.82 -25.79
CA GLY A 30 -37.57 -39.82 -26.83
C GLY A 30 -37.63 -41.24 -26.29
N GLN A 31 -38.86 -41.75 -26.08
CA GLN A 31 -39.26 -43.18 -25.93
C GLN A 31 -39.46 -43.71 -24.49
N VAL A 32 -40.67 -43.57 -23.94
CA VAL A 32 -41.51 -44.69 -23.38
C VAL A 32 -42.97 -44.19 -23.27
N PRO A 33 -43.88 -44.44 -24.23
CA PRO A 33 -45.23 -43.86 -24.19
C PRO A 33 -46.22 -44.53 -23.22
N ALA A 34 -46.05 -45.82 -22.89
CA ALA A 34 -47.09 -46.60 -22.20
C ALA A 34 -46.96 -46.65 -20.67
N VAL A 35 -45.74 -46.48 -20.12
CA VAL A 35 -45.49 -46.46 -18.66
C VAL A 35 -45.67 -45.05 -18.09
N VAL A 36 -45.38 -44.03 -18.91
CA VAL A 36 -45.56 -42.62 -18.54
C VAL A 36 -47.05 -42.27 -18.44
N GLU A 37 -47.94 -42.80 -19.28
CA GLU A 37 -49.40 -42.55 -19.13
C GLU A 37 -49.97 -43.06 -17.79
N GLU A 38 -49.43 -44.14 -17.23
CA GLU A 38 -49.88 -44.72 -15.95
C GLU A 38 -49.22 -44.02 -14.74
N ALA A 39 -47.96 -43.60 -14.86
CA ALA A 39 -47.25 -42.78 -13.86
C ALA A 39 -47.72 -41.31 -13.81
N VAL A 40 -48.18 -40.77 -14.94
CA VAL A 40 -48.80 -39.44 -15.01
C VAL A 40 -50.21 -39.46 -14.41
N ALA A 41 -50.89 -40.61 -14.37
CA ALA A 41 -52.25 -40.77 -13.82
C ALA A 41 -52.35 -40.89 -12.29
N MET A 42 -51.32 -41.39 -11.58
CA MET A 42 -51.30 -41.45 -10.10
C MET A 42 -50.87 -40.12 -9.50
N LYS A 43 -51.61 -39.52 -8.57
CA LYS A 43 -51.19 -38.22 -7.98
C LYS A 43 -49.87 -38.41 -7.23
N VAL A 44 -49.00 -37.39 -7.17
CA VAL A 44 -47.74 -37.47 -6.41
C VAL A 44 -48.01 -37.79 -4.94
N LYS A 45 -49.18 -37.37 -4.43
CA LYS A 45 -49.68 -37.78 -3.13
C LYS A 45 -49.83 -39.29 -2.96
N ASP A 46 -50.33 -39.99 -3.98
CA ASP A 46 -50.68 -41.41 -3.87
C ASP A 46 -49.43 -42.30 -3.78
N ASP A 47 -48.28 -41.80 -4.27
CA ASP A 47 -46.97 -42.46 -4.14
C ASP A 47 -46.27 -42.14 -2.81
N ILE A 48 -46.66 -41.06 -2.13
CA ILE A 48 -46.00 -40.56 -0.92
C ILE A 48 -46.80 -40.87 0.35
N CYS A 49 -48.10 -40.61 0.33
CA CYS A 49 -48.98 -40.61 1.49
C CYS A 49 -49.86 -41.86 1.50
N GLU A 50 -49.78 -42.66 2.56
CA GLU A 50 -50.63 -43.86 2.72
C GLU A 50 -52.06 -43.51 3.14
N ASN A 51 -52.28 -42.27 3.61
CA ASN A 51 -53.59 -41.80 4.03
C ASN A 51 -53.91 -40.37 3.55
N THR A 52 -55.18 -39.98 3.65
CA THR A 52 -55.70 -38.72 3.08
C THR A 52 -55.03 -37.47 3.64
N LEU A 53 -54.57 -37.50 4.90
CA LEU A 53 -53.94 -36.37 5.59
C LEU A 53 -52.40 -36.43 5.55
N CYS A 54 -51.82 -37.41 4.85
CA CYS A 54 -50.38 -37.66 4.81
C CYS A 54 -49.72 -37.78 6.20
N THR A 55 -50.43 -38.34 7.19
CA THR A 55 -49.85 -38.62 8.52
C THR A 55 -49.14 -39.97 8.57
N GLU A 56 -49.36 -40.81 7.56
CA GLU A 56 -48.65 -42.06 7.30
C GLU A 56 -48.07 -41.94 5.89
N VAL A 57 -46.79 -42.26 5.75
CA VAL A 57 -45.97 -42.01 4.56
C VAL A 57 -45.36 -43.33 4.13
N SER A 58 -45.24 -43.56 2.83
CA SER A 58 -44.64 -44.78 2.29
C SER A 58 -43.20 -44.94 2.78
N ASP A 59 -42.87 -46.13 3.30
CA ASP A 59 -41.50 -46.47 3.74
C ASP A 59 -40.49 -46.32 2.58
N ASP A 60 -40.88 -46.72 1.36
CA ASP A 60 -40.04 -46.63 0.15
C ASP A 60 -39.77 -45.18 -0.30
N TRP A 61 -40.62 -44.23 0.10
CA TRP A 61 -40.39 -42.80 -0.16
C TRP A 61 -39.59 -42.13 0.98
N THR A 62 -39.84 -42.55 2.22
CA THR A 62 -39.18 -42.03 3.43
C THR A 62 -37.68 -42.27 3.39
N GLU A 63 -37.27 -43.45 2.92
CA GLU A 63 -35.86 -43.76 2.68
C GLU A 63 -35.72 -44.46 1.34
N SER A 64 -34.97 -43.83 0.43
CA SER A 64 -34.72 -44.39 -0.91
C SER A 64 -33.21 -44.39 -1.18
N THR A 65 -32.70 -45.49 -1.73
CA THR A 65 -31.30 -45.60 -2.12
C THR A 65 -31.19 -45.90 -3.61
N SER A 66 -30.32 -45.17 -4.30
CA SER A 66 -30.06 -45.34 -5.73
C SER A 66 -28.57 -45.21 -6.03
N GLN A 67 -28.11 -45.90 -7.08
CA GLN A 67 -26.73 -45.81 -7.53
C GLN A 67 -26.54 -44.63 -8.47
N ARG A 68 -25.44 -43.88 -8.27
CA ARG A 68 -25.00 -42.82 -9.16
C ARG A 68 -23.54 -43.03 -9.57
N ASP A 69 -23.28 -42.93 -10.86
CA ASP A 69 -21.94 -43.00 -11.44
C ASP A 69 -21.36 -41.61 -11.68
N PHE A 70 -20.17 -41.36 -11.14
CA PHE A 70 -19.43 -40.13 -11.34
C PHE A 70 -18.18 -40.38 -12.20
N TYR A 71 -17.81 -39.36 -12.98
CA TYR A 71 -16.62 -39.38 -13.82
C TYR A 71 -15.83 -38.09 -13.59
N ALA A 72 -14.53 -38.23 -13.36
CA ALA A 72 -13.60 -37.12 -13.20
C ALA A 72 -12.70 -36.99 -14.42
N TRP A 73 -12.41 -35.75 -14.82
CA TRP A 73 -11.37 -35.45 -15.81
C TRP A 73 -10.07 -35.12 -15.06
N HIS A 74 -9.19 -36.11 -14.93
CA HIS A 74 -7.91 -36.00 -14.24
C HIS A 74 -6.84 -35.36 -15.13
N ILE A 75 -6.12 -34.37 -14.61
CA ILE A 75 -4.97 -33.76 -15.27
C ILE A 75 -3.72 -34.60 -15.00
N THR A 76 -3.22 -35.29 -16.03
CA THR A 76 -2.11 -36.24 -15.92
C THR A 76 -0.73 -35.61 -15.85
N ASN A 77 -0.59 -34.36 -16.31
CA ASN A 77 0.66 -33.59 -16.31
C ASN A 77 0.59 -32.38 -15.36
N VAL A 78 -0.11 -32.48 -14.23
CA VAL A 78 -0.40 -31.33 -13.34
C VAL A 78 0.87 -30.58 -12.90
N ASP A 79 1.96 -31.28 -12.58
CA ASP A 79 3.23 -30.65 -12.20
C ASP A 79 3.80 -29.77 -13.33
N ASP A 80 3.70 -30.25 -14.58
CA ASP A 80 4.15 -29.50 -15.76
C ASP A 80 3.21 -28.34 -16.10
N VAL A 81 1.92 -28.46 -15.77
CA VAL A 81 0.95 -27.37 -15.93
C VAL A 81 1.24 -26.26 -14.93
N ILE A 82 1.54 -26.61 -13.67
CA ILE A 82 1.87 -25.66 -12.60
C ILE A 82 3.21 -24.98 -12.86
N LEU A 83 4.26 -25.75 -13.14
CA LEU A 83 5.63 -25.23 -13.22
C LEU A 83 5.93 -24.53 -14.55
N ASN A 84 5.38 -25.02 -15.66
CA ASN A 84 5.78 -24.57 -17.00
C ASN A 84 4.63 -23.95 -17.81
N ASN A 85 3.44 -23.75 -17.21
CA ASN A 85 2.23 -23.27 -17.90
C ASN A 85 1.91 -24.09 -19.18
N SER A 86 2.17 -25.41 -19.13
CA SER A 86 1.87 -26.31 -20.25
C SER A 86 0.36 -26.54 -20.42
N ASP A 87 -0.07 -26.95 -21.63
CA ASP A 87 -1.46 -27.31 -21.87
C ASP A 87 -1.84 -28.56 -21.04
N PRO A 88 -2.97 -28.53 -20.28
CA PRO A 88 -3.39 -29.67 -19.47
C PRO A 88 -3.81 -30.87 -20.32
N GLN A 89 -3.33 -32.06 -19.93
CA GLN A 89 -3.63 -33.34 -20.55
C GLN A 89 -4.63 -34.12 -19.68
N TYR A 90 -5.83 -34.34 -20.22
CA TYR A 90 -6.94 -34.94 -19.48
C TYR A 90 -7.09 -36.45 -19.71
N GLU A 91 -7.30 -37.20 -18.64
CA GLU A 91 -7.73 -38.59 -18.64
C GLU A 91 -9.07 -38.72 -17.90
N ARG A 92 -10.01 -39.50 -18.44
CA ARG A 92 -11.30 -39.74 -17.79
C ARG A 92 -11.17 -40.89 -16.78
N ILE A 93 -11.38 -40.58 -15.51
CA ILE A 93 -11.46 -41.54 -14.41
C ILE A 93 -12.93 -41.83 -14.10
N GLY A 94 -13.33 -43.11 -14.09
CA GLY A 94 -14.67 -43.55 -13.72
C GLY A 94 -15.18 -44.76 -14.52
N PRO A 95 -16.36 -45.28 -14.19
CA PRO A 95 -17.28 -44.76 -13.18
C PRO A 95 -16.78 -45.00 -11.75
N VAL A 96 -16.93 -43.97 -10.91
CA VAL A 96 -16.92 -44.09 -9.45
C VAL A 96 -18.37 -44.12 -9.00
N THR A 97 -18.83 -45.25 -8.48
CA THR A 97 -20.24 -45.49 -8.16
C THR A 97 -20.50 -45.26 -6.68
N TYR A 98 -21.49 -44.45 -6.36
CA TYR A 98 -21.97 -44.23 -4.99
C TYR A 98 -23.40 -44.75 -4.82
N ASP A 99 -23.66 -45.39 -3.69
CA ASP A 99 -25.00 -45.64 -3.19
C ASP A 99 -25.45 -44.38 -2.44
N VAL A 100 -26.41 -43.66 -3.05
CA VAL A 100 -26.94 -42.38 -2.57
C VAL A 100 -28.27 -42.64 -1.86
N THR A 101 -28.28 -42.42 -0.56
CA THR A 101 -29.48 -42.57 0.28
C THR A 101 -30.11 -41.22 0.54
N LEU A 102 -31.38 -41.09 0.19
CA LEU A 102 -32.21 -39.93 0.51
C LEU A 102 -33.12 -40.30 1.67
N LYS A 103 -33.01 -39.57 2.78
CA LYS A 103 -33.93 -39.65 3.92
C LYS A 103 -34.85 -38.44 3.92
N LYS A 104 -36.15 -38.68 3.86
CA LYS A 104 -37.18 -37.65 3.77
C LYS A 104 -38.11 -37.73 4.97
N GLU A 105 -38.45 -36.58 5.53
CA GLU A 105 -39.41 -36.46 6.63
C GLU A 105 -40.48 -35.44 6.24
N VAL A 106 -41.75 -35.88 6.23
CA VAL A 106 -42.87 -34.95 5.98
C VAL A 106 -43.02 -34.01 7.16
N ASP A 107 -43.01 -32.72 6.89
CA ASP A 107 -43.21 -31.66 7.87
C ASP A 107 -44.70 -31.26 7.94
N ASN A 108 -45.32 -31.02 6.79
CA ASN A 108 -46.72 -30.60 6.73
C ASN A 108 -47.37 -30.94 5.38
N TYR A 109 -48.69 -31.17 5.39
CA TYR A 109 -49.51 -31.33 4.19
C TYR A 109 -50.72 -30.39 4.21
N ASP A 110 -50.70 -29.36 3.36
CA ASP A 110 -51.84 -28.46 3.15
C ASP A 110 -52.76 -29.03 2.06
N ILE A 111 -53.73 -29.83 2.50
CA ILE A 111 -54.73 -30.45 1.61
C ILE A 111 -55.56 -29.44 0.82
N LYS A 112 -55.72 -28.20 1.31
CA LYS A 112 -56.58 -27.20 0.66
C LYS A 112 -55.90 -26.61 -0.55
N ASN A 113 -54.58 -26.43 -0.47
CA ASN A 113 -53.75 -25.89 -1.54
C ASN A 113 -52.97 -26.99 -2.28
N GLY A 114 -53.12 -28.26 -1.89
CA GLY A 114 -52.41 -29.40 -2.50
C GLY A 114 -50.90 -29.31 -2.36
N LEU A 115 -50.39 -28.78 -1.24
CA LEU A 115 -48.96 -28.56 -1.01
C LEU A 115 -48.44 -29.54 0.06
N LEU A 116 -47.35 -30.24 -0.25
CA LEU A 116 -46.64 -31.11 0.68
C LEU A 116 -45.25 -30.54 0.96
N SER A 117 -44.94 -30.30 2.23
CA SER A 117 -43.63 -29.87 2.71
C SER A 117 -42.89 -31.02 3.38
N TYR A 118 -41.63 -31.23 3.01
CA TYR A 118 -40.77 -32.25 3.61
C TYR A 118 -39.31 -31.78 3.70
N LYS A 119 -38.57 -32.33 4.65
CA LYS A 119 -37.11 -32.18 4.74
C LYS A 119 -36.43 -33.34 4.06
N GLN A 120 -35.31 -33.10 3.39
CA GLN A 120 -34.52 -34.15 2.75
C GLN A 120 -33.06 -34.06 3.18
N LEU A 121 -32.55 -35.15 3.75
CA LEU A 121 -31.10 -35.37 3.92
C LEU A 121 -30.61 -36.33 2.84
N THR A 122 -29.40 -36.07 2.34
CA THR A 122 -28.71 -36.92 1.37
C THR A 122 -27.46 -37.47 2.02
N SER A 123 -27.23 -38.77 1.91
CA SER A 123 -25.97 -39.39 2.30
C SER A 123 -25.37 -40.22 1.17
N TYR A 124 -24.05 -40.19 1.07
CA TYR A 124 -23.28 -40.89 0.05
C TYR A 124 -22.44 -41.98 0.68
N SER A 125 -22.48 -43.18 0.11
CA SER A 125 -21.59 -44.28 0.46
C SER A 125 -20.94 -44.86 -0.80
N CYS A 126 -19.64 -45.14 -0.73
CA CYS A 126 -18.92 -45.73 -1.86
C CYS A 126 -19.47 -47.14 -2.11
N SER A 127 -19.96 -47.40 -3.32
CA SER A 127 -20.61 -48.68 -3.62
C SER A 127 -19.59 -49.82 -3.68
N GLU A 128 -19.95 -51.00 -3.19
CA GLU A 128 -19.11 -52.21 -3.32
C GLU A 128 -18.89 -52.61 -4.79
N ASP A 129 -19.82 -52.21 -5.67
CA ASP A 129 -19.79 -52.49 -7.11
C ASP A 129 -19.00 -51.45 -7.93
N THR A 130 -18.43 -50.43 -7.28
CA THR A 130 -17.68 -49.37 -7.99
C THR A 130 -16.50 -49.95 -8.77
N LEU A 131 -16.34 -49.53 -10.03
CA LEU A 131 -15.22 -49.98 -10.88
C LEU A 131 -13.92 -49.28 -10.52
N VAL A 132 -14.02 -48.04 -10.02
CA VAL A 132 -12.88 -47.23 -9.59
C VAL A 132 -13.08 -46.90 -8.11
N PRO A 133 -12.08 -47.14 -7.23
CA PRO A 133 -12.20 -46.82 -5.81
C PRO A 133 -12.52 -45.35 -5.59
N CYS A 134 -13.44 -45.04 -4.67
CA CYS A 134 -13.78 -43.65 -4.34
C CYS A 134 -12.63 -42.86 -3.69
N SER A 135 -11.61 -43.57 -3.19
CA SER A 135 -10.35 -43.00 -2.70
C SER A 135 -9.32 -42.75 -3.80
N THR A 136 -9.69 -42.87 -5.08
CA THR A 136 -8.77 -42.60 -6.20
C THR A 136 -8.46 -41.11 -6.22
N GLU A 137 -7.18 -40.77 -6.23
CA GLU A 137 -6.72 -39.38 -6.32
C GLU A 137 -6.93 -38.83 -7.73
N VAL A 138 -7.44 -37.61 -7.81
CA VAL A 138 -7.63 -36.87 -9.06
C VAL A 138 -7.11 -35.44 -8.91
N SER A 139 -6.23 -35.04 -9.81
CA SER A 139 -5.80 -33.65 -9.98
C SER A 139 -6.75 -32.88 -10.89
N GLN A 140 -7.29 -31.77 -10.41
CA GLN A 140 -8.31 -30.95 -11.08
C GLN A 140 -8.10 -29.45 -10.81
N LEU A 141 -8.86 -28.61 -11.51
CA LEU A 141 -8.93 -27.18 -11.19
C LEU A 141 -9.54 -27.00 -9.80
N ASN A 142 -8.90 -26.20 -8.95
CA ASN A 142 -9.52 -25.74 -7.71
C ASN A 142 -10.60 -24.70 -8.06
N ILE A 143 -11.86 -25.10 -7.94
CA ILE A 143 -12.99 -24.24 -8.31
C ILE A 143 -13.17 -23.04 -7.39
N ALA A 144 -12.64 -23.09 -6.16
CA ALA A 144 -12.72 -21.99 -5.20
C ALA A 144 -11.67 -20.90 -5.49
N PHE A 145 -10.55 -21.27 -6.14
CA PHE A 145 -9.41 -20.38 -6.33
C PHE A 145 -9.74 -19.13 -7.16
N THR A 146 -10.38 -19.26 -8.31
CA THR A 146 -10.71 -18.07 -9.13
C THR A 146 -11.70 -17.12 -8.44
N PRO A 147 -12.80 -17.59 -7.81
CA PRO A 147 -13.62 -16.75 -6.94
C PRO A 147 -12.85 -16.04 -5.83
N GLN A 148 -11.88 -16.72 -5.19
CA GLN A 148 -11.01 -16.12 -4.17
C GLN A 148 -10.16 -15.00 -4.76
N VAL A 149 -9.53 -15.21 -5.91
CA VAL A 149 -8.77 -14.17 -6.62
C VAL A 149 -9.64 -12.95 -6.92
N VAL A 150 -10.86 -13.17 -7.45
CA VAL A 150 -11.82 -12.08 -7.70
C VAL A 150 -12.18 -11.34 -6.41
N GLY A 151 -12.49 -12.07 -5.34
CA GLY A 151 -12.87 -11.49 -4.05
C GLY A 151 -11.73 -10.74 -3.35
N ALA A 152 -10.50 -11.22 -3.51
CA ALA A 152 -9.31 -10.66 -2.87
C ALA A 152 -8.72 -9.46 -3.62
N THR A 153 -9.07 -9.23 -4.88
CA THR A 153 -8.41 -8.20 -5.72
C THR A 153 -8.50 -6.79 -5.13
N GLY A 154 -9.67 -6.38 -4.61
CA GLY A 154 -9.79 -5.06 -3.99
C GLY A 154 -8.96 -4.93 -2.71
N THR A 155 -9.02 -5.96 -1.85
CA THR A 155 -8.23 -6.04 -0.62
C THR A 155 -6.73 -6.03 -0.90
N ALA A 156 -6.30 -6.73 -1.95
CA ALA A 156 -4.91 -6.81 -2.36
C ALA A 156 -4.37 -5.44 -2.80
N ILE A 157 -5.15 -4.67 -3.58
CA ILE A 157 -4.75 -3.30 -3.95
C ILE A 157 -4.68 -2.42 -2.71
N ASN A 158 -5.67 -2.51 -1.82
CA ASN A 158 -5.61 -1.78 -0.56
C ASN A 158 -4.35 -2.12 0.24
N ALA A 159 -4.01 -3.41 0.35
CA ALA A 159 -2.81 -3.87 1.03
C ALA A 159 -1.54 -3.32 0.38
N VAL A 160 -1.46 -3.27 -0.95
CA VAL A 160 -0.32 -2.66 -1.66
C VAL A 160 -0.20 -1.16 -1.38
N MET A 161 -1.33 -0.44 -1.34
CA MET A 161 -1.34 0.98 -0.96
C MET A 161 -0.91 1.18 0.49
N ASP A 162 -1.35 0.31 1.40
CA ASP A 162 -0.94 0.33 2.81
C ASP A 162 0.55 0.00 2.96
N ILE A 163 1.08 -0.98 2.21
CA ILE A 163 2.52 -1.29 2.15
C ILE A 163 3.31 -0.08 1.67
N THR A 164 2.86 0.59 0.61
CA THR A 164 3.50 1.81 0.09
C THR A 164 3.51 2.92 1.15
N LYS A 165 2.40 3.08 1.87
CA LYS A 165 2.26 4.05 2.96
C LYS A 165 3.22 3.75 4.11
N THR A 166 3.26 2.51 4.57
CA THR A 166 4.14 2.07 5.65
C THR A 166 5.61 2.17 5.24
N GLY A 167 5.95 1.82 4.00
CA GLY A 167 7.31 1.96 3.48
C GLY A 167 7.77 3.41 3.43
N PHE A 168 6.92 4.34 3.02
CA PHE A 168 7.20 5.78 3.11
C PHE A 168 7.48 6.21 4.55
N VAL A 169 6.61 5.85 5.50
CA VAL A 169 6.81 6.23 6.91
C VAL A 169 8.08 5.60 7.47
N SER A 170 8.33 4.31 7.22
CA SER A 170 9.55 3.62 7.64
C SER A 170 10.81 4.32 7.11
N GLY A 171 10.84 4.69 5.82
CA GLY A 171 11.95 5.45 5.24
C GLY A 171 12.12 6.85 5.84
N VAL A 172 11.03 7.55 6.14
CA VAL A 172 11.09 8.84 6.84
C VAL A 172 11.67 8.67 8.26
N LEU A 173 11.26 7.63 8.99
CA LEU A 173 11.77 7.33 10.33
C LEU A 173 13.27 6.98 10.32
N ASP A 174 13.72 6.22 9.32
CA ASP A 174 15.14 5.93 9.08
C ASP A 174 15.94 7.23 8.87
N ILE A 175 15.46 8.11 7.99
CA ILE A 175 16.08 9.43 7.76
C ILE A 175 16.08 10.27 9.05
N HIS A 176 15.05 10.19 9.87
CA HIS A 176 15.03 10.91 11.14
C HIS A 176 16.14 10.45 12.08
N LEU A 177 16.28 9.14 12.26
CA LEU A 177 17.33 8.56 13.10
C LEU A 177 18.73 8.82 12.53
N LYS A 178 18.87 8.81 11.21
CA LYS A 178 20.15 8.99 10.51
C LYS A 178 20.61 10.44 10.43
N GLN A 179 19.70 11.39 10.17
CA GLN A 179 20.03 12.77 9.80
C GLN A 179 19.39 13.84 10.68
N VAL A 180 18.13 13.64 11.11
CA VAL A 180 17.38 14.65 11.89
C VAL A 180 17.87 14.72 13.32
N THR A 181 18.18 13.58 13.95
CA THR A 181 18.73 13.53 15.32
C THR A 181 20.03 14.33 15.45
N ALA A 182 20.89 14.26 14.43
CA ALA A 182 22.11 15.06 14.37
C ALA A 182 21.79 16.55 14.21
N ALA A 183 20.82 16.91 13.36
CA ALA A 183 20.41 18.29 13.19
C ALA A 183 19.76 18.89 14.45
N GLN A 184 19.01 18.10 15.21
CA GLN A 184 18.48 18.47 16.52
C GLN A 184 19.63 18.79 17.50
N ALA A 185 20.65 17.94 17.53
CA ALA A 185 21.82 18.16 18.37
C ALA A 185 22.59 19.44 17.99
N VAL A 186 22.78 19.71 16.69
CA VAL A 186 23.39 20.97 16.22
C VAL A 186 22.57 22.18 16.69
N ALA A 187 21.25 22.16 16.49
CA ALA A 187 20.38 23.26 16.88
C ALA A 187 20.39 23.50 18.41
N ASP A 188 20.39 22.42 19.20
CA ASP A 188 20.49 22.47 20.66
C ASP A 188 21.86 23.01 21.11
N GLU A 189 22.96 22.58 20.49
CA GLU A 189 24.31 23.06 20.80
C GLU A 189 24.43 24.56 20.51
N ILE A 190 23.94 25.02 19.35
CA ILE A 190 23.90 26.44 19.00
C ILE A 190 23.14 27.22 20.08
N MET A 191 21.93 26.79 20.44
CA MET A 191 21.07 27.53 21.34
C MET A 191 21.51 27.48 22.81
N TYR A 192 21.82 26.29 23.33
CA TYR A 192 22.02 26.06 24.77
C TYR A 192 23.48 26.01 25.19
N GLU A 193 24.41 25.81 24.28
CA GLU A 193 25.83 25.85 24.60
C GLU A 193 26.45 27.14 24.11
N HIS A 194 26.47 27.37 22.80
CA HIS A 194 27.18 28.53 22.23
C HIS A 194 26.51 29.84 22.62
N MET A 195 25.22 30.00 22.33
CA MET A 195 24.52 31.26 22.63
C MET A 195 24.39 31.52 24.14
N GLU A 196 24.10 30.51 24.96
CA GLU A 196 24.02 30.71 26.42
C GLU A 196 25.39 31.01 27.06
N ASN A 197 26.46 30.30 26.68
CA ASN A 197 27.80 30.58 27.21
C ASN A 197 28.25 32.00 26.88
N LEU A 198 27.98 32.46 25.66
CA LEU A 198 28.27 33.83 25.25
C LEU A 198 27.48 34.85 26.08
N VAL A 199 26.18 34.61 26.30
CA VAL A 199 25.36 35.45 27.20
C VAL A 199 25.88 35.46 28.64
N LEU A 200 26.41 34.35 29.16
CA LEU A 200 26.97 34.27 30.51
C LEU A 200 28.29 35.04 30.66
N VAL A 201 29.11 35.07 29.61
CA VAL A 201 30.40 35.78 29.60
C VAL A 201 30.20 37.29 29.39
N GLU A 202 29.33 37.68 28.45
CA GLU A 202 29.21 39.06 27.97
C GLU A 202 27.98 39.82 28.51
N GLY A 203 26.97 39.10 29.02
CA GLY A 203 25.74 39.66 29.60
C GLY A 203 24.50 39.54 28.69
N PRO A 204 23.29 39.71 29.24
CA PRO A 204 22.05 39.53 28.49
C PRO A 204 21.71 40.70 27.56
N GLY A 205 21.54 40.43 26.27
CA GLY A 205 20.90 41.31 25.29
C GLY A 205 21.43 41.07 23.87
N SER A 206 20.55 40.68 22.95
CA SER A 206 20.85 40.39 21.52
C SER A 206 21.40 41.58 20.69
N MET A 207 21.74 42.70 21.34
CA MET A 207 22.38 43.84 20.68
C MET A 207 23.37 44.61 21.58
N TYR A 208 23.64 44.15 22.81
CA TYR A 208 24.51 44.89 23.75
C TYR A 208 25.27 43.94 24.68
N ILE A 209 26.32 43.31 24.17
CA ILE A 209 27.72 43.54 24.52
C ILE A 209 28.52 42.41 23.89
N ILE A 210 29.65 42.86 23.39
CA ILE A 210 30.59 42.32 22.43
C ILE A 210 31.90 42.69 23.12
N ASP A 211 32.97 41.92 22.94
CA ASP A 211 34.33 42.45 23.00
C ASP A 211 34.33 43.98 22.81
N THR A 212 34.58 44.70 23.92
CA THR A 212 34.15 46.08 24.11
C THR A 212 34.83 47.07 23.16
N ASP A 213 35.75 46.55 22.33
CA ASP A 213 36.52 47.28 21.34
C ASP A 213 35.97 47.14 19.89
N MET A 214 35.11 46.15 19.56
CA MET A 214 34.72 45.84 18.14
C MET A 214 33.22 45.81 17.78
N TYR A 215 32.29 45.61 18.72
CA TYR A 215 30.83 45.58 18.48
C TYR A 215 30.19 44.45 17.59
N ASN A 216 30.69 43.20 17.58
CA ASN A 216 30.17 41.90 17.05
C ASN A 216 29.04 41.17 17.88
N SER A 217 27.91 40.77 17.29
CA SER A 217 26.88 39.99 18.03
C SER A 217 27.35 38.58 18.46
N ALA A 218 26.64 37.93 19.39
CA ALA A 218 26.97 36.56 19.84
C ALA A 218 26.97 35.55 18.67
N GLU A 219 26.02 35.71 17.76
CA GLU A 219 25.88 34.95 16.52
C GLU A 219 27.11 35.14 15.63
N SER A 220 27.60 36.38 15.48
CA SER A 220 28.79 36.65 14.67
C SER A 220 30.07 36.05 15.25
N TYR A 221 30.18 35.98 16.59
CA TYR A 221 31.31 35.32 17.26
C TYR A 221 31.25 33.80 17.06
N PHE A 222 30.07 33.19 17.17
CA PHE A 222 29.89 31.77 16.89
C PHE A 222 30.27 31.43 15.44
N LEU A 223 29.86 32.24 14.45
CA LEU A 223 30.20 32.00 13.05
C LEU A 223 31.70 32.16 12.75
N GLU A 224 32.40 33.04 13.47
CA GLU A 224 33.87 33.13 13.41
C GLU A 224 34.52 31.84 13.93
N GLY A 225 34.04 31.29 15.05
CA GLY A 225 34.48 29.99 15.57
C GLY A 225 34.18 28.82 14.61
N MET A 226 33.04 28.86 13.91
CA MET A 226 32.69 27.85 12.89
C MET A 226 33.65 27.87 11.69
N PHE A 227 34.12 29.05 11.30
CA PHE A 227 35.15 29.19 10.26
C PHE A 227 36.48 28.59 10.70
N GLU A 228 36.91 28.87 11.94
CA GLU A 228 38.13 28.28 12.52
C GLU A 228 38.03 26.74 12.60
N ALA A 229 36.90 26.21 13.08
CA ALA A 229 36.67 24.77 13.17
C ALA A 229 36.66 24.08 11.80
N PHE A 230 36.03 24.69 10.79
CA PHE A 230 36.07 24.20 9.41
C PHE A 230 37.50 24.19 8.86
N ASN A 231 38.27 25.25 9.10
CA ASN A 231 39.66 25.35 8.69
C ASN A 231 40.54 24.28 9.38
N ASP A 232 40.33 23.98 10.66
CA ASP A 232 41.12 22.95 11.36
C ASP A 232 40.72 21.50 10.96
N ALA A 233 39.43 21.24 10.71
CA ALA A 233 38.92 19.91 10.37
C ALA A 233 39.09 19.53 8.89
N TYR A 234 38.92 20.49 7.98
CA TYR A 234 38.94 20.29 6.53
C TYR A 234 40.07 21.07 5.83
N GLY A 235 40.66 22.07 6.47
CA GLY A 235 41.56 23.03 5.82
C GLY A 235 42.89 22.47 5.34
N ASP A 236 43.54 21.57 6.08
CA ASP A 236 44.85 21.01 5.66
C ASP A 236 44.78 20.14 4.38
N ALA A 237 43.59 19.67 3.98
CA ALA A 237 43.40 18.84 2.78
C ALA A 237 42.54 19.52 1.70
N PHE A 238 41.64 20.43 2.10
CA PHE A 238 40.73 21.14 1.20
C PHE A 238 41.34 22.48 0.74
N LEU A 239 42.03 23.22 1.62
CA LEU A 239 42.57 24.56 1.31
C LEU A 239 43.98 24.54 0.69
N ASP A 240 44.70 23.41 0.78
CA ASP A 240 46.07 23.24 0.28
C ASP A 240 46.17 22.73 -1.19
N ASP A 241 45.03 22.56 -1.88
CA ASP A 241 45.01 22.35 -3.34
C ASP A 241 44.79 23.70 -4.04
N ASP A 242 45.90 24.35 -4.42
CA ASP A 242 46.00 25.59 -5.19
C ASP A 242 45.22 25.58 -6.53
N THR A 243 44.58 24.46 -6.90
CA THR A 243 43.80 24.29 -8.13
C THR A 243 42.33 23.97 -7.92
N LYS A 244 41.82 23.96 -6.68
CA LYS A 244 40.47 23.46 -6.38
C LYS A 244 39.61 24.22 -5.38
N THR A 245 40.11 25.23 -4.67
CA THR A 245 39.28 25.95 -3.68
C THR A 245 39.33 27.47 -3.78
N TYR A 246 38.21 28.07 -3.38
CA TYR A 246 37.97 29.51 -3.40
C TYR A 246 39.04 30.32 -2.65
N LEU A 247 39.50 29.86 -1.48
CA LEU A 247 40.54 30.55 -0.71
C LEU A 247 41.95 30.37 -1.33
N GLY A 248 42.24 29.22 -1.94
CA GLY A 248 43.48 28.97 -2.69
C GLY A 248 43.62 29.82 -3.97
N GLU A 249 42.50 30.25 -4.55
CA GLU A 249 42.45 31.15 -5.72
C GLU A 249 42.46 32.66 -5.36
N GLY A 250 42.65 33.00 -4.08
CA GLY A 250 42.65 34.39 -3.60
C GLY A 250 41.30 34.88 -3.06
N GLY A 251 40.47 33.95 -2.56
CA GLY A 251 39.21 34.24 -1.89
C GLY A 251 39.36 35.08 -0.62
N VAL A 252 38.26 35.71 -0.21
CA VAL A 252 38.19 36.64 0.92
C VAL A 252 37.80 35.89 2.19
N ASP A 253 38.50 36.16 3.30
CA ASP A 253 38.10 35.68 4.62
C ASP A 253 36.69 36.21 4.98
N PRO A 254 35.76 35.34 5.40
CA PRO A 254 34.39 35.74 5.68
C PRO A 254 34.33 36.67 6.89
N ARG A 255 33.93 37.92 6.67
CA ARG A 255 33.68 38.89 7.75
C ARG A 255 32.21 38.82 8.17
N TRP A 256 31.95 38.16 9.30
CA TRP A 256 30.63 38.03 9.95
C TRP A 256 30.33 39.12 10.99
N VAL A 257 31.34 39.94 11.30
CA VAL A 257 31.35 40.92 12.38
C VAL A 257 30.51 42.16 12.07
N ASP A 258 29.73 42.64 13.05
CA ASP A 258 29.12 43.97 13.04
C ASP A 258 30.14 45.03 13.51
N GLY A 259 30.40 46.03 12.66
CA GLY A 259 31.32 47.12 12.94
C GLY A 259 31.60 48.00 11.73
N VAL A 260 31.79 49.30 11.93
CA VAL A 260 32.30 50.20 10.87
C VAL A 260 33.81 50.15 10.94
N TRP A 261 34.41 49.24 10.17
CA TRP A 261 35.85 49.26 9.95
C TRP A 261 36.16 50.37 8.92
N ASN A 262 37.36 50.89 8.92
CA ASN A 262 37.84 51.77 7.85
C ASN A 262 39.07 51.10 7.23
N ASP A 263 38.79 50.24 6.27
CA ASP A 263 39.73 49.57 5.39
C ASP A 263 39.74 50.38 4.08
N ASP A 264 40.91 50.80 3.60
CA ASP A 264 41.05 51.53 2.33
C ASP A 264 40.95 50.59 1.11
N GLY A 265 40.59 49.32 1.34
CA GLY A 265 40.34 48.31 0.32
C GLY A 265 41.60 47.54 -0.06
N ASP A 266 42.66 47.60 0.76
CA ASP A 266 43.89 46.83 0.56
C ASP A 266 43.91 45.48 1.30
N GLY A 267 42.93 45.24 2.20
CA GLY A 267 42.76 43.99 2.92
C GLY A 267 43.62 43.86 4.18
N ILE A 268 44.23 44.94 4.68
CA ILE A 268 45.05 44.94 5.91
C ILE A 268 44.40 45.81 6.99
N LEU A 269 44.19 45.24 8.18
CA LEU A 269 43.67 45.98 9.34
C LEU A 269 44.77 46.79 10.03
N GLU A 270 44.71 48.13 9.98
CA GLU A 270 45.67 49.04 10.65
C GLU A 270 45.06 49.83 11.84
N PRO A 271 45.79 50.04 12.96
CA PRO A 271 45.24 50.63 14.19
C PRO A 271 45.01 52.16 14.19
N ASP A 272 45.38 52.91 13.15
CA ASP A 272 45.56 54.38 13.23
C ASP A 272 45.23 55.20 11.98
N GLU A 273 44.12 54.94 11.28
CA GLU A 273 43.64 55.85 10.22
C GLU A 273 43.21 57.24 10.79
N GLU A 274 44.18 58.13 10.97
CA GLU A 274 43.98 59.49 11.44
C GLU A 274 43.50 60.42 10.32
N TRP A 275 42.40 61.11 10.61
CA TRP A 275 41.85 62.15 9.77
C TRP A 275 42.33 63.53 10.23
N TYR A 276 42.83 64.35 9.32
CA TYR A 276 43.19 65.73 9.63
C TYR A 276 42.16 66.74 9.11
N TYR A 277 42.04 67.84 9.83
CA TYR A 277 41.25 69.00 9.43
C TYR A 277 42.15 69.97 8.67
N ASN A 278 41.72 70.40 7.50
CA ASN A 278 42.42 71.48 6.80
C ASN A 278 42.19 72.83 7.53
N GLU A 279 42.92 73.87 7.12
CA GLU A 279 42.95 75.19 7.78
C GLU A 279 41.59 75.94 7.82
N THR A 280 40.54 75.38 7.20
CA THR A 280 39.16 75.91 7.25
C THR A 280 38.22 75.11 8.17
N GLY A 281 38.71 74.03 8.80
CA GLY A 281 37.95 73.21 9.74
C GLY A 281 37.14 72.08 9.08
N VAL A 282 37.46 71.68 7.85
CA VAL A 282 36.83 70.55 7.15
C VAL A 282 37.77 69.34 7.14
N ARG A 283 37.24 68.15 7.44
CA ARG A 283 37.94 66.85 7.42
C ARG A 283 38.13 66.41 5.96
N VAL A 284 39.36 66.13 5.49
CA VAL A 284 39.65 65.78 4.07
C VAL A 284 40.76 64.72 3.97
N GLY A 285 40.57 63.70 3.13
CA GLY A 285 41.58 62.73 2.66
C GLY A 285 41.36 62.40 1.16
N ASP A 286 42.44 62.22 0.40
CA ASP A 286 42.51 61.90 -1.05
C ASP A 286 43.71 60.95 -1.22
N LEU A 287 43.46 59.64 -1.36
CA LEU A 287 44.48 58.59 -1.15
C LEU A 287 45.20 58.12 -2.42
N ASN A 288 44.83 58.56 -3.62
CA ASN A 288 45.54 58.16 -4.85
C ASN A 288 45.97 59.33 -5.75
N GLU A 289 45.83 60.57 -5.28
CA GLU A 289 46.16 61.82 -5.99
C GLU A 289 45.52 61.93 -7.39
N ASN A 290 44.39 61.24 -7.64
CA ASN A 290 43.73 61.27 -8.95
C ASN A 290 42.85 62.53 -9.15
N GLY A 291 42.62 63.31 -8.09
CA GLY A 291 41.89 64.58 -8.12
C GLY A 291 40.35 64.45 -8.10
N ILE A 292 39.81 63.30 -7.69
CA ILE A 292 38.39 63.08 -7.43
C ILE A 292 38.21 62.92 -5.91
N ILE A 293 37.19 63.57 -5.35
CA ILE A 293 36.81 63.32 -3.96
C ILE A 293 36.14 61.95 -3.94
N ASP A 294 36.82 60.95 -3.40
CA ASP A 294 36.27 59.61 -3.23
C ASP A 294 35.09 59.71 -2.25
N ASN A 295 33.90 59.55 -2.82
CA ASN A 295 32.67 59.48 -2.06
C ASN A 295 32.52 58.02 -1.62
N GLU A 296 33.25 57.68 -0.56
CA GLU A 296 33.17 56.42 0.18
C GLU A 296 31.74 56.21 0.68
N THR A 297 30.89 55.63 -0.17
CA THR A 297 29.57 55.16 0.19
C THR A 297 29.37 53.69 -0.18
N SER A 298 30.45 52.93 -0.43
CA SER A 298 30.36 51.51 -0.80
C SER A 298 31.34 50.58 -0.09
N SER A 299 32.21 51.09 0.79
CA SER A 299 33.23 50.28 1.47
C SER A 299 32.80 49.77 2.84
N PHE A 300 31.77 50.35 3.48
CA PHE A 300 31.30 49.88 4.79
C PHE A 300 29.79 50.00 4.97
N VAL A 301 29.11 48.88 4.77
CA VAL A 301 27.84 48.63 5.44
C VAL A 301 28.13 47.62 6.54
N SER A 302 28.30 48.09 7.79
CA SER A 302 27.84 47.30 8.93
C SER A 302 26.34 47.14 8.73
N THR A 303 25.82 45.91 8.69
CA THR A 303 24.44 45.51 9.00
C THR A 303 24.12 44.13 8.39
N LEU A 304 24.83 43.04 8.72
CA LEU A 304 24.20 41.73 8.56
C LEU A 304 23.49 41.41 9.87
N ASN A 305 22.17 41.47 9.87
CA ASN A 305 21.39 41.11 11.04
C ASN A 305 21.25 39.58 11.09
N LEU A 306 22.09 38.93 11.89
CA LEU A 306 22.07 37.48 12.05
C LEU A 306 20.86 36.98 12.84
N ASP A 307 20.08 37.87 13.48
CA ASP A 307 18.83 37.50 14.17
C ASP A 307 17.91 36.71 13.24
N TYR A 308 17.82 37.12 11.97
CA TYR A 308 16.98 36.43 11.00
C TYR A 308 17.46 35.00 10.79
N ALA A 309 18.72 34.80 10.40
CA ALA A 309 19.29 33.47 10.18
C ALA A 309 19.11 32.54 11.40
N PHE A 310 19.35 33.06 12.61
CA PHE A 310 19.35 32.26 13.82
C PHE A 310 17.97 31.99 14.40
N TYR A 311 17.01 32.92 14.25
CA TYR A 311 15.74 32.87 15.00
C TYR A 311 14.48 32.98 14.12
N ASP A 312 14.57 33.64 12.97
CA ASP A 312 13.40 34.00 12.16
C ASP A 312 13.46 33.50 10.70
N ALA A 313 14.46 32.71 10.31
CA ALA A 313 14.58 32.18 8.96
C ALA A 313 13.41 31.24 8.66
N VAL A 314 12.77 31.44 7.51
CA VAL A 314 11.53 30.74 7.15
C VAL A 314 11.61 30.29 5.69
N GLY A 315 11.22 29.04 5.44
CA GLY A 315 11.15 28.45 4.11
C GLY A 315 9.98 28.97 3.28
N PRO A 316 9.91 28.61 1.99
CA PRO A 316 8.89 29.11 1.07
C PRO A 316 7.45 28.87 1.54
N ASP A 317 7.18 27.77 2.24
CA ASP A 317 5.85 27.36 2.69
C ASP A 317 5.62 27.57 4.20
N GLY A 318 6.56 28.26 4.87
CA GLY A 318 6.45 28.57 6.30
C GLY A 318 7.23 27.64 7.22
N GLU A 319 8.11 26.78 6.68
CA GLU A 319 9.05 25.96 7.44
C GLU A 319 9.90 26.83 8.35
N ASN A 320 10.11 26.43 9.61
CA ASN A 320 11.01 27.15 10.50
C ASN A 320 12.47 26.76 10.21
N LEU A 321 13.15 27.53 9.37
CA LEU A 321 14.55 27.31 8.97
C LEU A 321 15.56 28.00 9.88
N SER A 322 15.13 28.57 11.00
CA SER A 322 16.04 29.17 11.99
C SER A 322 17.15 28.20 12.39
N LEU A 323 18.38 28.67 12.53
CA LEU A 323 19.52 27.79 12.84
C LEU A 323 19.42 27.14 14.24
N VAL A 324 18.60 27.69 15.13
CA VAL A 324 18.25 27.10 16.44
C VAL A 324 17.06 26.12 16.36
N ASN A 325 16.50 25.90 15.18
CA ASN A 325 15.55 24.84 14.91
C ASN A 325 16.24 23.77 14.06
N TYR A 326 16.00 22.48 14.35
CA TYR A 326 16.67 21.39 13.63
C TYR A 326 16.51 21.46 12.10
N MET A 327 15.41 22.02 11.59
CA MET A 327 15.17 22.13 10.15
C MET A 327 16.19 23.08 9.49
N GLY A 328 16.65 24.11 10.19
CA GLY A 328 17.66 25.06 9.70
C GLY A 328 18.95 24.34 9.31
N PRO A 329 19.69 23.75 10.27
CA PRO A 329 20.91 22.99 9.97
C PRO A 329 20.67 21.78 9.04
N LEU A 330 19.48 21.18 9.09
CA LEU A 330 19.14 20.05 8.23
C LEU A 330 19.01 20.47 6.76
N VAL A 331 18.18 21.47 6.45
CA VAL A 331 17.98 21.97 5.09
C VAL A 331 19.26 22.61 4.56
N TYR A 332 19.97 23.40 5.38
CA TYR A 332 21.22 24.03 4.97
C TYR A 332 22.24 22.99 4.46
N ALA A 333 22.37 21.87 5.17
CA ALA A 333 23.24 20.76 4.75
C ALA A 333 22.69 19.98 3.55
N ALA A 334 21.36 19.79 3.46
CA ALA A 334 20.72 19.01 2.40
C ALA A 334 20.77 19.70 1.03
N MET A 335 20.83 21.04 0.98
CA MET A 335 20.87 21.80 -0.27
C MET A 335 22.14 21.60 -1.12
N GLY A 336 23.16 20.88 -0.66
CA GLY A 336 24.35 20.53 -1.45
C GLY A 336 25.63 21.29 -1.07
N GLU A 337 26.64 21.33 -1.92
CA GLU A 337 27.88 22.09 -1.65
C GLU A 337 27.74 23.52 -2.22
N PRO A 338 28.33 24.56 -1.59
CA PRO A 338 28.36 25.91 -2.16
C PRO A 338 28.99 25.95 -3.57
N ASP A 339 28.49 26.82 -4.43
CA ASP A 339 28.93 26.92 -5.83
C ASP A 339 30.31 27.58 -5.99
N SER A 340 30.93 27.43 -7.16
CA SER A 340 32.09 28.26 -7.53
C SER A 340 31.66 29.67 -7.96
N LEU A 341 32.51 30.67 -7.75
CA LEU A 341 32.23 32.05 -8.19
C LEU A 341 31.90 32.15 -9.69
N GLU A 342 32.60 31.38 -10.53
CA GLU A 342 32.34 31.31 -11.98
C GLU A 342 30.93 30.78 -12.26
N TYR A 343 30.53 29.69 -11.60
CA TYR A 343 29.20 29.11 -11.78
C TYR A 343 28.09 30.07 -11.37
N ILE A 344 28.23 30.76 -10.23
CA ILE A 344 27.24 31.74 -9.78
C ILE A 344 27.09 32.88 -10.78
N GLN A 345 28.20 33.36 -11.37
CA GLN A 345 28.16 34.43 -12.36
C GLN A 345 27.53 33.99 -13.68
N GLU A 346 27.69 32.72 -14.07
CA GLU A 346 27.11 32.15 -15.29
C GLU A 346 25.65 31.73 -15.12
N ASN A 347 25.28 31.21 -13.95
CA ASN A 347 23.97 30.61 -13.65
C ASN A 347 23.41 31.13 -12.30
N PRO A 348 23.19 32.44 -12.14
CA PRO A 348 22.78 33.01 -10.85
C PRO A 348 21.40 32.54 -10.37
N GLU A 349 20.52 32.11 -11.27
CA GLU A 349 19.19 31.59 -10.92
C GLU A 349 19.22 30.14 -10.43
N ASP A 350 20.31 29.40 -10.72
CA ASP A 350 20.49 27.98 -10.36
C ASP A 350 21.54 27.82 -9.25
N SER A 351 21.93 28.91 -8.56
CA SER A 351 22.98 28.89 -7.55
C SER A 351 22.42 28.57 -6.16
N VAL A 352 22.89 27.46 -5.60
CA VAL A 352 22.63 27.04 -4.21
C VAL A 352 23.13 28.10 -3.23
N THR A 353 24.30 28.70 -3.50
CA THR A 353 24.85 29.74 -2.62
C THR A 353 23.96 30.97 -2.56
N LEU A 354 23.42 31.41 -3.70
CA LEU A 354 22.50 32.55 -3.72
C LEU A 354 21.16 32.21 -3.08
N GLU A 355 20.65 31.00 -3.32
CA GLU A 355 19.40 30.51 -2.72
C GLU A 355 19.49 30.47 -1.18
N ARG A 356 20.57 29.92 -0.62
CA ARG A 356 20.81 29.97 0.83
C ARG A 356 20.98 31.37 1.36
N ALA A 357 21.73 32.21 0.64
CA ALA A 357 21.97 33.58 1.05
C ALA A 357 20.67 34.38 1.13
N GLU A 358 19.68 34.06 0.29
CA GLU A 358 18.32 34.58 0.35
C GLU A 358 17.54 33.98 1.54
N LEU A 359 17.50 32.65 1.68
CA LEU A 359 16.74 31.95 2.73
C LEU A 359 17.18 32.32 4.17
N TRP A 360 18.46 32.60 4.38
CA TRP A 360 19.02 32.98 5.69
C TRP A 360 19.47 34.45 5.77
N ASP A 361 19.14 35.29 4.77
CA ASP A 361 19.43 36.73 4.72
C ASP A 361 20.91 37.09 5.02
N PHE A 362 21.85 36.30 4.46
CA PHE A 362 23.29 36.55 4.64
C PHE A 362 24.01 37.13 3.41
N ALA A 363 23.27 37.36 2.32
CA ALA A 363 23.80 37.90 1.07
C ALA A 363 24.49 39.26 1.28
N HIS A 364 25.73 39.39 0.83
CA HIS A 364 26.40 40.69 0.81
C HIS A 364 25.83 41.56 -0.33
N PRO A 365 25.50 42.84 -0.08
CA PRO A 365 24.75 43.67 -1.03
C PRO A 365 25.49 43.97 -2.34
N THR A 366 26.83 43.90 -2.35
CA THR A 366 27.64 44.30 -3.51
C THR A 366 28.82 43.37 -3.80
N ASP A 367 29.05 42.33 -3.01
CA ASP A 367 30.26 41.50 -3.11
C ASP A 367 29.92 40.01 -3.00
N LEU A 368 29.94 39.34 -4.15
CA LEU A 368 29.61 37.94 -4.25
C LEU A 368 30.66 37.03 -3.57
N ASN A 369 31.92 37.47 -3.49
CA ASN A 369 32.98 36.73 -2.81
C ASN A 369 32.70 36.63 -1.31
N VAL A 370 32.19 37.71 -0.71
CA VAL A 370 31.79 37.71 0.70
C VAL A 370 30.59 36.79 0.93
N THR A 371 29.57 36.83 0.06
CA THR A 371 28.43 35.90 0.15
C THR A 371 28.88 34.44 0.05
N LEU A 372 29.78 34.14 -0.88
CA LEU A 372 30.29 32.79 -1.08
C LEU A 372 31.12 32.31 0.12
N ALA A 373 32.02 33.15 0.64
CA ALA A 373 32.81 32.82 1.84
C ALA A 373 31.93 32.53 3.06
N ARG A 374 30.84 33.30 3.21
CA ARG A 374 29.83 33.10 4.26
C ARG A 374 29.13 31.75 4.12
N ASP A 375 28.66 31.41 2.93
CA ASP A 375 28.02 30.11 2.69
C ASP A 375 28.98 28.94 2.99
N TRP A 376 30.23 29.00 2.53
CA TRP A 376 31.25 28.00 2.85
C TRP A 376 31.50 27.84 4.36
N THR A 377 31.49 28.94 5.11
CA THR A 377 31.65 28.90 6.58
C THR A 377 30.51 28.13 7.24
N LEU A 378 29.28 28.51 6.90
CA LEU A 378 28.08 27.92 7.47
C LEU A 378 27.95 26.46 7.05
N TYR A 379 28.12 26.16 5.76
CA TYR A 379 28.06 24.81 5.22
C TYR A 379 29.12 23.88 5.84
N GLY A 380 30.38 24.32 5.82
CA GLY A 380 31.51 23.54 6.32
C GLY A 380 31.44 23.31 7.83
N GLY A 381 31.15 24.36 8.60
CA GLY A 381 31.01 24.26 10.05
C GLY A 381 29.80 23.43 10.47
N MET A 382 28.60 23.69 9.90
CA MET A 382 27.41 22.91 10.24
C MET A 382 27.55 21.44 9.81
N GLY A 383 28.17 21.20 8.64
CA GLY A 383 28.50 19.86 8.18
C GLY A 383 29.41 19.12 9.18
N ALA A 384 30.42 19.80 9.71
CA ALA A 384 31.31 19.23 10.73
C ALA A 384 30.54 18.83 12.01
N LEU A 385 29.71 19.73 12.55
CA LEU A 385 28.90 19.43 13.74
C LEU A 385 27.89 18.29 13.48
N LYS A 386 27.25 18.27 12.31
CA LYS A 386 26.34 17.18 11.94
C LYS A 386 27.05 15.83 11.92
N LEU A 387 28.24 15.76 11.34
CA LEU A 387 29.04 14.52 11.30
C LEU A 387 29.49 14.10 12.70
N GLU A 388 29.92 15.05 13.54
CA GLU A 388 30.24 14.78 14.96
C GLU A 388 29.04 14.21 15.72
N TYR A 389 27.84 14.70 15.42
CA TYR A 389 26.60 14.18 15.98
C TYR A 389 26.01 12.96 15.26
N GLY A 390 26.79 12.34 14.37
CA GLY A 390 26.49 11.03 13.78
C GLY A 390 25.68 11.08 12.48
N ALA A 391 25.51 12.24 11.86
CA ALA A 391 24.98 12.30 10.49
C ALA A 391 25.91 11.55 9.53
N GLY A 392 25.35 10.99 8.45
CA GLY A 392 26.15 10.33 7.40
C GLY A 392 26.73 8.96 7.75
N ASN A 393 26.45 8.43 8.95
CA ASN A 393 26.72 7.03 9.25
C ASN A 393 25.64 6.14 8.61
N ASP A 394 25.96 5.55 7.46
CA ASP A 394 25.05 4.64 6.74
C ASP A 394 24.81 3.32 7.47
N ASP A 395 25.76 2.90 8.32
CA ASP A 395 25.73 1.63 9.05
C ASP A 395 25.23 1.80 10.49
N TYR A 396 24.60 2.94 10.84
CA TYR A 396 24.25 3.34 12.21
C TYR A 396 23.39 2.33 13.00
N LEU A 397 22.69 1.43 12.32
CA LEU A 397 21.89 0.35 12.94
C LEU A 397 22.77 -0.82 13.43
N THR A 398 23.99 -0.94 12.90
CA THR A 398 24.91 -2.06 13.16
C THR A 398 26.29 -1.61 13.64
N ASP A 399 26.50 -0.29 13.70
CA ASP A 399 27.75 0.30 14.12
C ASP A 399 27.80 0.48 15.64
N TYR A 400 28.69 -0.30 16.26
CA TYR A 400 28.91 -0.34 17.71
C TYR A 400 30.27 0.23 18.11
N SER A 401 30.86 1.08 17.26
CA SER A 401 32.11 1.76 17.56
C SER A 401 31.97 2.65 18.80
N GLU A 402 33.02 2.72 19.65
CA GLU A 402 33.00 3.55 20.87
C GLU A 402 33.04 5.05 20.56
N ASP A 403 33.45 5.43 19.35
CA ASP A 403 33.63 6.82 18.92
C ASP A 403 32.41 7.36 18.14
N ASP A 404 31.46 6.50 17.75
CA ASP A 404 30.28 6.87 16.96
C ASP A 404 29.02 7.11 17.81
N VAL A 405 28.09 7.90 17.28
CA VAL A 405 26.80 8.15 17.93
C VAL A 405 25.89 6.94 17.81
N ASN A 406 25.77 6.22 18.93
CA ASN A 406 25.01 4.99 19.06
C ASN A 406 23.48 5.19 19.03
N LEU A 407 22.72 4.09 19.02
CA LEU A 407 21.26 4.10 18.91
C LEU A 407 20.58 4.66 20.16
N SER A 408 21.14 4.43 21.34
CA SER A 408 20.58 4.98 22.58
C SER A 408 20.48 6.51 22.54
N VAL A 409 21.53 7.19 22.05
CA VAL A 409 21.57 8.65 21.92
C VAL A 409 20.60 9.13 20.84
N ARG A 410 20.52 8.44 19.70
CA ARG A 410 19.59 8.78 18.60
C ARG A 410 18.14 8.66 19.06
N VAL A 411 17.81 7.60 19.78
CA VAL A 411 16.48 7.36 20.34
C VAL A 411 16.13 8.42 21.40
N GLU A 412 17.07 8.77 22.28
CA GLU A 412 16.85 9.83 23.27
C GLU A 412 16.55 11.17 22.61
N ARG A 413 17.31 11.55 21.58
CA ARG A 413 17.10 12.81 20.83
C ARG A 413 15.77 12.82 20.08
N LEU A 414 15.44 11.74 19.37
CA LEU A 414 14.25 11.69 18.52
C LEU A 414 12.96 11.53 19.34
N PHE A 415 12.96 10.61 20.30
CA PHE A 415 11.76 10.18 21.02
C PHE A 415 11.69 10.69 22.46
N GLY A 416 12.77 11.26 23.00
CA GLY A 416 12.81 11.75 24.38
C GLY A 416 12.78 10.64 25.44
N ILE A 417 13.19 9.42 25.07
CA ILE A 417 13.22 8.26 25.96
C ILE A 417 14.62 7.64 26.04
N ASP A 418 14.98 7.19 27.23
CA ASP A 418 16.21 6.44 27.47
C ASP A 418 15.99 4.95 27.15
N LEU A 419 16.80 4.39 26.24
CA LEU A 419 16.86 2.97 25.91
C LEU A 419 18.32 2.54 25.85
N ASP A 420 18.63 1.37 26.43
CA ASP A 420 19.92 0.74 26.21
C ASP A 420 20.12 0.47 24.71
N ASP A 421 21.36 0.56 24.23
CA ASP A 421 21.69 0.45 22.80
C ASP A 421 21.21 -0.86 22.16
N GLU A 422 21.40 -1.99 22.86
CA GLU A 422 20.91 -3.32 22.43
C GLU A 422 19.38 -3.36 22.34
N VAL A 423 18.67 -2.69 23.26
CA VAL A 423 17.20 -2.63 23.25
C VAL A 423 16.70 -1.72 22.14
N ALA A 424 17.38 -0.61 21.87
CA ALA A 424 17.08 0.25 20.74
C ALA A 424 17.26 -0.50 19.40
N ALA A 425 18.35 -1.27 19.26
CA ALA A 425 18.58 -2.13 18.10
C ALA A 425 17.43 -3.14 17.91
N ASP A 426 17.03 -3.83 18.98
CA ASP A 426 15.92 -4.79 18.93
C ASP A 426 14.60 -4.13 18.51
N VAL A 427 14.23 -2.99 19.11
CA VAL A 427 13.00 -2.25 18.76
C VAL A 427 12.99 -1.80 17.29
N LEU A 428 14.15 -1.39 16.77
CA LEU A 428 14.25 -0.85 15.41
C LEU A 428 14.37 -1.94 14.35
N THR A 429 15.08 -3.03 14.61
CA THR A 429 15.55 -3.96 13.55
C THR A 429 15.18 -5.43 13.76
N MET A 430 14.47 -5.79 14.82
CA MET A 430 14.11 -7.19 15.05
C MET A 430 13.35 -7.80 13.85
N GLY A 431 13.83 -8.93 13.35
CA GLY A 431 13.23 -9.62 12.21
C GLY A 431 13.56 -9.00 10.86
N ASP A 432 14.47 -8.03 10.80
CA ASP A 432 14.91 -7.44 9.52
C ASP A 432 15.54 -8.49 8.59
N GLY A 433 15.17 -8.44 7.32
CA GLY A 433 15.57 -9.42 6.30
C GLY A 433 14.95 -10.81 6.47
N THR A 434 13.93 -10.97 7.31
CA THR A 434 13.18 -12.24 7.48
C THR A 434 11.77 -12.14 6.91
N ASP A 435 11.04 -13.26 6.87
CA ASP A 435 9.63 -13.26 6.44
C ASP A 435 8.70 -12.58 7.47
N ASP A 436 9.16 -12.42 8.73
CA ASP A 436 8.39 -11.88 9.85
C ASP A 436 9.10 -10.63 10.45
N PRO A 437 9.13 -9.49 9.75
CA PRO A 437 9.73 -8.26 10.29
C PRO A 437 8.88 -7.73 11.46
N MET A 438 9.53 -7.38 12.58
CA MET A 438 8.85 -6.90 13.80
C MET A 438 9.31 -5.51 14.24
N GLY A 439 10.56 -5.14 13.95
CA GLY A 439 11.13 -3.84 14.31
C GLY A 439 10.53 -2.69 13.49
N ILE A 440 10.56 -1.48 14.05
CA ILE A 440 10.00 -0.27 13.43
C ILE A 440 10.59 0.01 12.03
N LEU A 441 11.87 -0.29 11.83
CA LEU A 441 12.58 -0.13 10.55
C LEU A 441 12.84 -1.47 9.85
N ALA A 442 12.36 -2.58 10.42
CA ALA A 442 12.60 -3.90 9.84
C ALA A 442 11.79 -4.06 8.55
N VAL A 443 12.43 -4.59 7.51
CA VAL A 443 11.83 -4.88 6.21
C VAL A 443 12.02 -6.36 5.90
N SER A 444 11.01 -6.99 5.29
CA SER A 444 11.15 -8.39 4.88
C SER A 444 12.16 -8.57 3.75
N GLU A 445 12.63 -9.81 3.54
CA GLU A 445 13.52 -10.14 2.41
C GLU A 445 12.92 -9.74 1.05
N SER A 446 11.59 -9.82 0.92
CA SER A 446 10.85 -9.43 -0.29
C SER A 446 10.71 -7.91 -0.48
N GLY A 447 10.94 -7.10 0.55
CA GLY A 447 10.67 -5.65 0.52
C GLY A 447 9.19 -5.27 0.57
N THR A 448 8.29 -6.22 0.82
CA THR A 448 6.83 -6.02 0.75
C THR A 448 6.14 -6.06 2.11
N SER A 449 6.87 -6.36 3.19
CA SER A 449 6.36 -6.36 4.56
C SER A 449 7.27 -5.50 5.43
N PHE A 450 6.66 -4.72 6.32
CA PHE A 450 7.36 -3.76 7.18
C PHE A 450 6.98 -4.03 8.63
N GLY A 451 7.98 -4.17 9.50
CA GLY A 451 7.77 -4.41 10.93
C GLY A 451 7.12 -3.24 11.65
N LEU A 452 7.13 -2.04 11.06
CA LEU A 452 6.35 -0.90 11.52
C LEU A 452 4.86 -1.24 11.68
N SER A 453 4.27 -1.97 10.73
CA SER A 453 2.86 -2.38 10.82
C SER A 453 2.63 -3.31 12.02
N GLU A 454 3.50 -4.31 12.19
CA GLU A 454 3.44 -5.26 13.32
C GLU A 454 3.60 -4.53 14.66
N PHE A 455 4.58 -3.62 14.78
CA PHE A 455 4.78 -2.82 15.98
C PHE A 455 3.56 -1.95 16.34
N LEU A 456 2.93 -1.33 15.34
CA LEU A 456 1.72 -0.52 15.54
C LEU A 456 0.49 -1.34 15.90
N GLU A 457 0.40 -2.61 15.53
CA GLU A 457 -0.69 -3.49 15.94
C GLU A 457 -0.43 -4.14 17.30
N MET A 458 0.85 -4.31 17.66
CA MET A 458 1.28 -4.96 18.89
C MET A 458 0.69 -4.31 20.15
N ASP A 459 0.17 -5.15 21.04
CA ASP A 459 -0.28 -4.71 22.34
C ASP A 459 0.91 -4.50 23.30
N LYS A 460 0.68 -3.65 24.29
CA LYS A 460 1.71 -3.23 25.26
C LYS A 460 2.37 -4.41 25.98
N ASP A 461 1.61 -5.44 26.39
CA ASP A 461 2.19 -6.53 27.17
C ASP A 461 3.06 -7.43 26.27
N THR A 462 2.64 -7.64 25.02
CA THR A 462 3.44 -8.33 23.99
C THR A 462 4.72 -7.56 23.69
N ALA A 463 4.67 -6.24 23.48
CA ALA A 463 5.84 -5.41 23.23
C ALA A 463 6.87 -5.43 24.38
N ILE A 464 6.41 -5.36 25.63
CA ILE A 464 7.28 -5.47 26.81
C ILE A 464 8.03 -6.81 26.82
N SER A 465 7.33 -7.91 26.52
CA SER A 465 7.93 -9.24 26.52
C SER A 465 8.83 -9.53 25.33
N THR A 466 8.58 -8.87 24.20
CA THR A 466 9.33 -9.03 22.95
C THR A 466 10.62 -8.21 22.96
N TYR A 467 10.52 -6.92 23.26
CA TYR A 467 11.64 -5.97 23.14
C TYR A 467 12.31 -5.62 24.47
N GLY A 468 11.73 -6.01 25.62
CA GLY A 468 12.26 -5.63 26.93
C GLY A 468 12.04 -4.15 27.31
N ILE A 469 11.23 -3.40 26.54
CA ILE A 469 10.86 -2.02 26.84
C ILE A 469 9.78 -1.93 27.93
N THR A 470 9.58 -0.73 28.47
CA THR A 470 8.48 -0.42 29.38
C THR A 470 7.20 -0.05 28.62
N GLY A 471 6.05 -0.17 29.27
CA GLY A 471 4.78 0.25 28.68
C GLY A 471 4.70 1.74 28.33
N ASN A 472 5.50 2.60 28.99
CA ASN A 472 5.58 4.02 28.64
C ASN A 472 6.42 4.24 27.37
N GLN A 473 7.58 3.58 27.27
CA GLN A 473 8.42 3.63 26.07
C GLN A 473 7.67 3.12 24.84
N HIS A 474 6.95 1.99 24.96
CA HIS A 474 6.08 1.48 23.90
C HIS A 474 5.04 2.52 23.46
N GLN A 475 4.36 3.19 24.40
CA GLN A 475 3.37 4.19 24.07
C GLN A 475 3.97 5.39 23.34
N VAL A 476 5.12 5.91 23.79
CA VAL A 476 5.80 7.05 23.14
C VAL A 476 6.21 6.71 21.71
N LEU A 477 6.84 5.55 21.51
CA LEU A 477 7.23 5.08 20.18
C LEU A 477 6.02 4.89 19.26
N LYS A 478 4.96 4.25 19.79
CA LYS A 478 3.73 3.99 19.05
C LYS A 478 3.01 5.28 18.67
N ASP A 479 2.88 6.23 19.59
CA ASP A 479 2.26 7.53 19.32
C ASP A 479 3.03 8.28 18.22
N PHE A 480 4.36 8.31 18.30
CA PHE A 480 5.19 8.96 17.28
C PHE A 480 5.01 8.33 15.89
N CYS A 481 5.05 6.99 15.81
CA CYS A 481 4.85 6.27 14.55
C CYS A 481 3.42 6.43 14.01
N SER A 482 2.42 6.41 14.89
CA SER A 482 1.02 6.64 14.54
C SER A 482 0.78 8.04 14.00
N ASP A 483 1.43 9.08 14.54
CA ASP A 483 1.28 10.45 14.02
C ASP A 483 1.65 10.55 12.53
N TRP A 484 2.70 9.83 12.09
CA TRP A 484 3.04 9.73 10.66
C TRP A 484 2.03 8.93 9.85
N MET A 485 1.63 7.76 10.34
CA MET A 485 0.66 6.90 9.65
C MET A 485 -0.73 7.55 9.55
N ASP A 486 -1.13 8.35 10.53
CA ASP A 486 -2.44 9.01 10.60
C ASP A 486 -2.46 10.38 9.91
N ASN A 487 -1.36 10.75 9.23
CA ASN A 487 -1.18 12.02 8.51
C ASN A 487 -1.19 13.25 9.43
N ILE A 488 -0.88 13.09 10.72
CA ILE A 488 -0.69 14.19 11.66
C ILE A 488 0.67 14.84 11.41
N ALA A 489 1.71 14.02 11.23
CA ALA A 489 3.01 14.44 10.77
C ALA A 489 3.08 14.44 9.23
N THR A 490 3.89 15.33 8.68
CA THR A 490 4.11 15.50 7.23
C THR A 490 5.57 15.72 6.95
N LEU A 491 6.04 15.26 5.79
CA LEU A 491 7.39 15.49 5.31
C LEU A 491 7.42 16.85 4.59
N PRO A 492 8.24 17.82 5.05
CA PRO A 492 8.52 19.04 4.29
C PRO A 492 9.33 18.68 3.06
N LEU A 493 8.83 19.00 1.87
CA LEU A 493 9.44 18.62 0.60
C LEU A 493 10.72 19.41 0.30
N ILE A 494 10.97 20.54 0.98
CA ILE A 494 12.24 21.28 0.87
C ILE A 494 13.45 20.39 1.24
N LEU A 495 13.26 19.36 2.06
CA LEU A 495 14.30 18.38 2.41
C LEU A 495 14.75 17.51 1.22
N VAL A 496 13.93 17.44 0.18
CA VAL A 496 14.15 16.64 -1.04
C VAL A 496 14.11 17.51 -2.30
N GLY A 497 14.24 18.84 -2.16
CA GLY A 497 14.26 19.78 -3.28
C GLY A 497 12.89 20.13 -3.87
N GLY A 498 11.80 19.83 -3.17
CA GLY A 498 10.43 20.20 -3.56
C GLY A 498 9.83 21.32 -2.70
N GLU A 499 8.60 21.72 -3.00
CA GLU A 499 7.84 22.72 -2.26
C GLU A 499 6.67 22.08 -1.49
N GLY A 500 6.34 22.62 -0.32
CA GLY A 500 5.20 22.21 0.49
C GLY A 500 5.44 20.98 1.37
N TYR A 501 4.35 20.33 1.74
CA TYR A 501 4.34 19.22 2.68
C TYR A 501 3.58 18.02 2.10
N ILE A 502 4.05 16.82 2.41
CA ILE A 502 3.38 15.58 2.01
C ILE A 502 3.16 14.66 3.21
N SER A 503 1.91 14.26 3.43
CA SER A 503 1.55 13.19 4.36
C SER A 503 1.71 11.81 3.73
N ALA A 504 1.73 10.75 4.55
CA ALA A 504 1.85 9.38 4.07
C ALA A 504 0.73 8.99 3.09
N SER A 505 -0.51 9.43 3.32
CA SER A 505 -1.62 9.12 2.40
C SER A 505 -1.54 9.96 1.12
N GLN A 506 -1.06 11.20 1.19
CA GLN A 506 -0.80 12.01 0.00
C GLN A 506 0.33 11.42 -0.84
N PHE A 507 1.37 10.87 -0.22
CA PHE A 507 2.44 10.17 -0.89
C PHE A 507 1.92 8.97 -1.71
N VAL A 508 1.04 8.15 -1.13
CA VAL A 508 0.36 7.06 -1.86
C VAL A 508 -0.43 7.60 -3.05
N ASN A 509 -1.26 8.62 -2.84
CA ASN A 509 -2.06 9.20 -3.92
C ASN A 509 -1.19 9.79 -5.05
N GLN A 510 -0.08 10.45 -4.70
CA GLN A 510 0.87 11.01 -5.66
C GLN A 510 1.53 9.88 -6.47
N THR A 511 2.14 8.92 -5.79
CA THR A 511 2.96 7.87 -6.40
C THR A 511 2.16 6.80 -7.15
N PHE A 512 0.88 6.65 -6.84
CA PHE A 512 -0.01 5.76 -7.58
C PHE A 512 -0.29 6.25 -9.00
N GLY A 513 -0.48 7.56 -9.17
CA GLY A 513 -0.90 8.17 -10.44
C GLY A 513 0.16 9.03 -11.13
N SER A 514 1.29 9.28 -10.48
CA SER A 514 2.35 10.19 -10.94
C SER A 514 3.71 9.76 -10.39
N ILE A 515 4.73 10.59 -10.63
CA ILE A 515 6.11 10.42 -10.22
C ILE A 515 6.26 10.52 -8.70
N ASN A 516 7.21 9.78 -8.14
CA ASN A 516 7.62 9.90 -6.75
C ASN A 516 8.27 11.27 -6.53
N PRO A 517 7.71 12.13 -5.64
CA PRO A 517 8.24 13.47 -5.41
C PRO A 517 9.57 13.51 -4.65
N ILE A 518 10.12 12.36 -4.26
CA ILE A 518 11.36 12.25 -3.47
C ILE A 518 12.56 11.93 -4.35
N ASP A 519 12.42 11.01 -5.33
CA ASP A 519 13.54 10.44 -6.07
C ASP A 519 13.28 10.31 -7.58
N ASP A 520 12.21 10.93 -8.08
CA ASP A 520 11.80 10.92 -9.49
C ASP A 520 11.56 9.51 -10.07
N SER A 521 11.37 8.50 -9.23
CA SER A 521 11.03 7.13 -9.66
C SER A 521 9.50 6.91 -9.77
N TYR A 522 9.10 5.73 -10.24
CA TYR A 522 7.70 5.31 -10.26
C TYR A 522 7.55 4.01 -9.46
N MET A 523 6.48 3.91 -8.67
CA MET A 523 6.22 2.69 -7.89
C MET A 523 5.84 1.52 -8.81
N GLU A 524 6.22 0.30 -8.43
CA GLU A 524 5.95 -0.91 -9.23
C GLU A 524 4.45 -1.15 -9.41
N TYR A 525 3.66 -0.97 -8.34
CA TYR A 525 2.21 -1.15 -8.34
C TYR A 525 1.45 0.18 -8.51
N SER A 526 1.91 0.99 -9.47
CA SER A 526 1.30 2.27 -9.88
C SER A 526 0.78 2.21 -11.31
N LEU A 527 0.12 3.26 -11.78
CA LEU A 527 -0.25 3.41 -13.19
C LEU A 527 0.95 3.41 -14.14
N ASN A 528 2.12 3.83 -13.67
CA ASN A 528 3.34 3.86 -14.48
C ASN A 528 4.15 2.56 -14.41
N ILE A 529 3.79 1.62 -13.53
CA ILE A 529 4.35 0.26 -13.43
C ILE A 529 5.87 0.26 -13.40
N GLY A 530 6.45 0.89 -12.38
CA GLY A 530 7.91 1.00 -12.26
C GLY A 530 8.57 1.84 -13.36
N GLY A 531 7.82 2.71 -14.04
CA GLY A 531 8.28 3.53 -15.16
C GLY A 531 8.26 2.80 -16.50
N MET A 532 7.63 1.63 -16.58
CA MET A 532 7.48 0.88 -17.82
C MET A 532 6.44 1.49 -18.77
N TRP A 533 5.43 2.17 -18.21
CA TRP A 533 4.44 2.87 -19.02
C TRP A 533 5.09 3.98 -19.85
N GLY A 534 4.64 4.17 -21.09
CA GLY A 534 5.18 5.18 -22.01
C GLY A 534 6.48 4.80 -22.73
N THR A 535 7.15 3.71 -22.32
CA THR A 535 8.46 3.31 -22.89
C THR A 535 8.41 2.72 -24.31
N GLY A 536 7.22 2.36 -24.83
CA GLY A 536 7.07 1.67 -26.12
C GLY A 536 7.66 0.25 -26.15
N THR A 537 8.08 -0.30 -25.01
CA THR A 537 8.80 -1.59 -24.92
C THR A 537 7.95 -2.63 -24.20
N TYR A 538 8.23 -3.93 -24.40
CA TYR A 538 7.53 -5.05 -23.74
C TYR A 538 6.00 -5.09 -23.90
N GLY A 539 5.44 -4.36 -24.88
CA GLY A 539 4.00 -4.27 -25.11
C GLY A 539 3.34 -3.04 -24.47
N PHE A 540 4.09 -2.20 -23.76
CA PHE A 540 3.64 -0.90 -23.29
C PHE A 540 3.55 0.12 -24.44
N PRO A 541 2.64 1.11 -24.35
CA PRO A 541 2.54 2.16 -25.35
C PRO A 541 3.79 3.06 -25.36
N GLU A 542 4.07 3.67 -26.51
CA GLU A 542 5.03 4.77 -26.65
C GLU A 542 4.25 6.08 -26.44
N SER A 543 4.32 6.64 -25.24
CA SER A 543 3.55 7.81 -24.79
C SER A 543 4.27 8.54 -23.67
N ASP A 544 3.77 9.71 -23.29
CA ASP A 544 4.19 10.34 -22.04
C ASP A 544 3.78 9.46 -20.85
N PRO A 545 4.53 9.49 -19.73
CA PRO A 545 4.12 8.86 -18.48
C PRO A 545 2.76 9.36 -18.01
N ILE A 546 2.06 8.54 -17.25
CA ILE A 546 0.81 8.95 -16.59
C ILE A 546 1.14 9.95 -15.49
N ASP A 547 0.37 11.04 -15.45
CA ASP A 547 0.51 12.11 -14.47
C ASP A 547 -0.88 12.59 -14.03
N LEU A 548 -1.42 11.94 -12.98
CA LEU A 548 -2.68 12.31 -12.35
C LEU A 548 -2.45 13.23 -11.16
N THR A 549 -3.42 14.12 -10.89
CA THR A 549 -3.41 14.86 -9.61
C THR A 549 -3.71 13.91 -8.45
N GLN A 550 -3.28 14.28 -7.23
CA GLN A 550 -3.55 13.49 -6.03
C GLN A 550 -5.05 13.25 -5.81
N GLU A 551 -5.91 14.22 -6.13
CA GLU A 551 -7.36 14.06 -6.01
C GLU A 551 -7.91 13.03 -7.00
N GLN A 552 -7.38 12.99 -8.22
CA GLN A 552 -7.78 12.00 -9.22
C GLN A 552 -7.36 10.59 -8.80
N SER A 553 -6.12 10.44 -8.32
CA SER A 553 -5.64 9.18 -7.76
C SER A 553 -6.46 8.73 -6.55
N ALA A 554 -6.76 9.66 -5.63
CA ALA A 554 -7.55 9.38 -4.44
C ALA A 554 -8.97 8.92 -4.79
N GLU A 555 -9.64 9.58 -5.74
CA GLU A 555 -10.97 9.16 -6.21
C GLU A 555 -10.91 7.78 -6.87
N MET A 556 -9.86 7.52 -7.68
CA MET A 556 -9.70 6.23 -8.34
C MET A 556 -9.40 5.09 -7.36
N LEU A 557 -8.64 5.34 -6.30
CA LEU A 557 -8.33 4.35 -5.28
C LEU A 557 -9.47 4.16 -4.28
N TYR A 558 -10.03 5.26 -3.75
CA TYR A 558 -10.83 5.26 -2.53
C TYR A 558 -12.25 5.85 -2.70
N GLY A 559 -12.60 6.35 -3.89
CA GLY A 559 -13.96 6.85 -4.18
C GLY A 559 -15.03 5.76 -4.08
N ASP A 560 -16.30 6.11 -4.36
CA ASP A 560 -17.44 5.19 -4.24
C ASP A 560 -17.29 3.92 -5.11
N TRP A 561 -16.54 4.03 -6.20
CA TRP A 561 -16.15 2.94 -7.11
C TRP A 561 -14.64 2.69 -7.13
N GLY A 562 -13.95 3.12 -6.07
CA GLY A 562 -12.50 3.05 -5.95
C GLY A 562 -11.96 1.61 -6.01
N LEU A 563 -10.78 1.44 -6.60
CA LEU A 563 -10.15 0.14 -6.86
C LEU A 563 -9.81 -0.64 -5.58
N THR A 564 -9.61 0.05 -4.46
CA THR A 564 -9.37 -0.56 -3.14
C THR A 564 -10.65 -1.14 -2.52
N THR A 565 -11.83 -0.74 -3.02
CA THR A 565 -13.12 -1.17 -2.47
C THR A 565 -13.58 -2.48 -3.13
N ALA A 566 -14.24 -3.34 -2.35
CA ALA A 566 -14.83 -4.57 -2.91
C ALA A 566 -15.85 -4.28 -4.03
N LYS A 567 -16.59 -3.17 -3.90
CA LYS A 567 -17.58 -2.71 -4.89
C LYS A 567 -16.91 -2.27 -6.19
N GLY A 568 -15.90 -1.40 -6.11
CA GLY A 568 -15.14 -0.89 -7.25
C GLY A 568 -14.33 -1.98 -7.95
N ALA A 569 -13.59 -2.80 -7.21
CA ALA A 569 -12.83 -3.92 -7.77
C ALA A 569 -13.74 -4.92 -8.51
N SER A 570 -14.87 -5.31 -7.90
CA SER A 570 -15.83 -6.22 -8.55
C SER A 570 -16.43 -5.62 -9.82
N MET A 571 -16.74 -4.33 -9.81
CA MET A 571 -17.23 -3.58 -10.97
C MET A 571 -16.20 -3.55 -12.10
N PHE A 572 -14.95 -3.23 -11.76
CA PHE A 572 -13.87 -3.14 -12.73
C PHE A 572 -13.57 -4.51 -13.36
N LEU A 573 -13.47 -5.56 -12.55
CA LEU A 573 -13.28 -6.93 -13.02
C LEU A 573 -14.46 -7.42 -13.86
N TYR A 574 -15.71 -7.08 -13.49
CA TYR A 574 -16.87 -7.36 -14.33
C TYR A 574 -16.73 -6.69 -15.70
N GLY A 575 -16.31 -5.43 -15.73
CA GLY A 575 -16.02 -4.69 -16.96
C GLY A 575 -15.02 -5.41 -17.85
N GLU A 576 -13.86 -5.77 -17.28
CA GLU A 576 -12.77 -6.45 -18.00
C GLU A 576 -13.15 -7.84 -18.51
N LEU A 577 -13.87 -8.63 -17.70
CA LEU A 577 -14.22 -10.01 -18.04
C LEU A 577 -15.42 -10.10 -18.98
N SER A 578 -16.41 -9.21 -18.83
CA SER A 578 -17.63 -9.24 -19.65
C SER A 578 -17.53 -8.38 -20.91
N GLY A 579 -16.61 -7.40 -20.93
CA GLY A 579 -16.54 -6.36 -21.96
C GLY A 579 -17.64 -5.30 -21.84
N LYS A 580 -18.40 -5.27 -20.74
CA LYS A 580 -19.56 -4.38 -20.53
C LYS A 580 -19.54 -3.71 -19.17
N THR A 581 -20.06 -2.50 -19.09
CA THR A 581 -20.36 -1.87 -17.79
C THR A 581 -21.53 -2.57 -17.10
N LEU A 582 -21.65 -2.34 -15.79
CA LEU A 582 -22.90 -2.59 -15.09
C LEU A 582 -24.03 -1.78 -15.74
N PRO A 583 -25.29 -2.27 -15.72
CA PRO A 583 -26.45 -1.58 -16.30
C PRO A 583 -26.97 -0.47 -15.37
N ILE A 584 -26.07 0.45 -14.99
CA ILE A 584 -26.35 1.57 -14.08
C ILE A 584 -25.64 2.84 -14.52
N ASN A 585 -26.15 3.96 -14.07
CA ASN A 585 -25.42 5.22 -14.04
C ASN A 585 -24.52 5.23 -12.79
N TYR A 586 -23.20 5.37 -12.97
CA TYR A 586 -22.25 5.29 -11.86
C TYR A 586 -22.33 6.47 -10.87
N THR A 587 -22.96 7.58 -11.25
CA THR A 587 -23.21 8.75 -10.39
C THR A 587 -24.51 8.64 -9.60
N THR A 588 -25.58 8.09 -10.18
CA THR A 588 -26.90 8.02 -9.52
C THR A 588 -27.28 6.63 -9.01
N GLU A 589 -26.55 5.59 -9.44
CA GLU A 589 -26.85 4.16 -9.24
C GLU A 589 -28.22 3.71 -9.78
N GLU A 590 -28.87 4.56 -10.57
CA GLU A 590 -30.11 4.21 -11.26
C GLU A 590 -29.82 3.37 -12.50
N TYR A 591 -30.80 2.56 -12.91
CA TYR A 591 -30.70 1.73 -14.10
C TYR A 591 -30.32 2.56 -15.35
N ALA A 592 -29.32 2.10 -16.09
CA ALA A 592 -28.94 2.62 -17.39
C ALA A 592 -28.54 1.46 -18.32
N ASP A 593 -28.58 1.68 -19.62
CA ASP A 593 -28.16 0.63 -20.57
C ASP A 593 -26.64 0.37 -20.43
N ALA A 594 -26.26 -0.92 -20.39
CA ALA A 594 -24.87 -1.33 -20.31
C ALA A 594 -24.09 -0.86 -21.55
N ARG A 595 -22.91 -0.27 -21.33
CA ARG A 595 -22.01 0.26 -22.37
C ARG A 595 -20.86 -0.70 -22.61
N GLU A 596 -20.17 -0.56 -23.75
CA GLU A 596 -18.90 -1.27 -23.97
C GLU A 596 -17.86 -0.82 -22.94
N TRP A 597 -17.09 -1.79 -22.43
CA TRP A 597 -15.99 -1.53 -21.51
C TRP A 597 -14.72 -1.14 -22.28
N THR A 598 -14.53 0.16 -22.49
CA THR A 598 -13.37 0.73 -23.18
C THR A 598 -12.61 1.69 -22.26
N ASN A 599 -11.44 2.16 -22.69
CA ASN A 599 -10.66 3.15 -21.94
C ASN A 599 -11.47 4.44 -21.74
N GLU A 600 -12.26 4.86 -22.71
CA GLU A 600 -13.13 6.05 -22.60
C GLU A 600 -14.21 5.86 -21.53
N THR A 601 -14.80 4.66 -21.45
CA THR A 601 -15.80 4.36 -20.43
C THR A 601 -15.19 4.39 -19.02
N VAL A 602 -13.98 3.85 -18.86
CA VAL A 602 -13.26 3.87 -17.57
C VAL A 602 -12.83 5.29 -17.20
N ALA A 603 -12.31 6.04 -18.16
CA ALA A 603 -11.97 7.45 -18.00
C ALA A 603 -13.17 8.30 -17.52
N GLU A 604 -14.35 8.06 -18.07
CA GLU A 604 -15.59 8.72 -17.65
C GLU A 604 -15.99 8.37 -16.20
N ILE A 605 -15.82 7.11 -15.79
CA ILE A 605 -16.20 6.66 -14.43
C ILE A 605 -15.34 7.36 -13.38
N TYR A 606 -14.04 7.49 -13.63
CA TYR A 606 -13.09 8.03 -12.65
C TYR A 606 -12.73 9.51 -12.86
N GLY A 607 -13.19 10.14 -13.95
CA GLY A 607 -12.87 11.54 -14.23
C GLY A 607 -11.39 11.78 -14.58
N ILE A 608 -10.77 10.80 -15.25
CA ILE A 608 -9.36 10.82 -15.67
C ILE A 608 -9.25 10.86 -17.20
N ASP A 609 -8.03 10.98 -17.72
CA ASP A 609 -7.80 10.89 -19.16
C ASP A 609 -7.85 9.42 -19.65
N VAL A 610 -7.97 9.27 -20.97
CA VAL A 610 -8.14 7.96 -21.62
C VAL A 610 -6.89 7.09 -21.54
N GLU A 611 -5.70 7.70 -21.46
CA GLU A 611 -4.44 6.97 -21.37
C GLU A 611 -4.25 6.39 -19.97
N ALA A 612 -4.50 7.20 -18.92
CA ALA A 612 -4.52 6.75 -17.53
C ALA A 612 -5.54 5.64 -17.30
N ALA A 613 -6.71 5.73 -17.93
CA ALA A 613 -7.70 4.65 -17.90
C ALA A 613 -7.18 3.36 -18.57
N GLY A 614 -6.40 3.47 -19.64
CA GLY A 614 -5.70 2.34 -20.25
C GLY A 614 -4.67 1.71 -19.31
N ALA A 615 -3.89 2.54 -18.63
CA ALA A 615 -2.92 2.10 -17.62
C ALA A 615 -3.60 1.38 -16.46
N ALA A 616 -4.70 1.93 -15.94
CA ALA A 616 -5.49 1.32 -14.88
C ALA A 616 -6.00 -0.07 -15.28
N LYS A 617 -6.50 -0.24 -16.50
CA LYS A 617 -6.96 -1.54 -16.99
C LYS A 617 -5.83 -2.56 -17.05
N LEU A 618 -4.65 -2.15 -17.51
CA LEU A 618 -3.47 -3.02 -17.57
C LEU A 618 -2.99 -3.39 -16.17
N LEU A 619 -2.84 -2.41 -15.27
CA LEU A 619 -2.48 -2.62 -13.87
C LEU A 619 -3.44 -3.62 -13.22
N MET A 620 -4.74 -3.35 -13.29
CA MET A 620 -5.77 -4.17 -12.66
C MET A 620 -5.78 -5.61 -13.18
N MET A 621 -5.71 -5.81 -14.50
CA MET A 621 -5.86 -7.15 -15.06
C MET A 621 -4.56 -7.93 -15.16
N GLU A 622 -3.49 -7.31 -15.63
CA GLU A 622 -2.23 -8.00 -15.88
C GLU A 622 -1.36 -8.03 -14.64
N VAL A 623 -1.17 -6.92 -13.94
CA VAL A 623 -0.25 -6.86 -12.79
C VAL A 623 -0.93 -7.44 -11.54
N VAL A 624 -2.13 -6.97 -11.22
CA VAL A 624 -2.81 -7.31 -9.96
C VAL A 624 -3.57 -8.63 -10.06
N PHE A 625 -4.64 -8.70 -10.87
CA PHE A 625 -5.57 -9.83 -10.87
C PHE A 625 -4.95 -11.15 -11.35
N LYS A 626 -4.05 -11.12 -12.33
CA LYS A 626 -3.47 -12.33 -12.92
C LYS A 626 -2.17 -12.80 -12.28
N ASN A 627 -1.40 -11.90 -11.68
CA ASN A 627 -0.07 -12.22 -11.14
C ASN A 627 -0.05 -12.01 -9.62
N PHE A 628 -0.14 -10.77 -9.14
CA PHE A 628 0.00 -10.46 -7.71
C PHE A 628 -0.98 -11.22 -6.80
N VAL A 629 -2.29 -11.15 -7.09
CA VAL A 629 -3.32 -11.74 -6.19
C VAL A 629 -3.23 -13.26 -6.13
N PRO A 630 -3.10 -14.01 -7.25
CA PRO A 630 -2.87 -15.44 -7.20
C PRO A 630 -1.64 -15.84 -6.38
N ASP A 631 -0.51 -15.18 -6.59
CA ASP A 631 0.74 -15.51 -5.89
C ASP A 631 0.60 -15.21 -4.39
N PHE A 632 0.04 -14.05 -4.05
CA PHE A 632 -0.28 -13.68 -2.67
C PHE A 632 -1.16 -14.73 -1.97
N LEU A 633 -2.22 -15.22 -2.62
CA LEU A 633 -3.09 -16.24 -2.03
C LEU A 633 -2.36 -17.58 -1.83
N ILE A 634 -1.51 -17.96 -2.78
CA ILE A 634 -0.73 -19.20 -2.71
C ILE A 634 0.26 -19.11 -1.55
N ASP A 635 1.02 -18.02 -1.46
CA ASP A 635 2.06 -17.84 -0.45
C ASP A 635 1.49 -17.63 0.95
N SER A 636 0.40 -16.86 1.07
CA SER A 636 -0.18 -16.50 2.37
C SER A 636 -1.05 -17.60 2.98
N PHE A 637 -1.74 -18.41 2.17
CA PHE A 637 -2.73 -19.37 2.65
C PHE A 637 -2.46 -20.81 2.23
N GLY A 638 -1.43 -21.06 1.42
CA GLY A 638 -1.14 -22.40 0.91
C GLY A 638 -2.24 -22.95 -0.02
N THR A 639 -3.09 -22.09 -0.58
CA THR A 639 -4.06 -22.50 -1.59
C THR A 639 -3.36 -22.68 -2.95
N SER A 640 -4.07 -23.21 -3.93
CA SER A 640 -3.52 -23.42 -5.27
C SER A 640 -4.59 -23.43 -6.35
N LYS A 641 -4.16 -23.15 -7.58
CA LYS A 641 -5.01 -23.19 -8.77
C LYS A 641 -5.47 -24.60 -9.14
N TYR A 642 -4.66 -25.61 -8.81
CA TYR A 642 -4.95 -27.01 -9.09
C TYR A 642 -4.81 -27.82 -7.82
N LEU A 643 -5.79 -28.67 -7.54
CA LEU A 643 -5.84 -29.44 -6.31
C LEU A 643 -5.87 -30.93 -6.66
N THR A 644 -5.05 -31.72 -5.95
CA THR A 644 -5.04 -33.18 -6.03
C THR A 644 -5.68 -33.74 -4.77
N GLN A 645 -6.77 -34.47 -4.93
CA GLN A 645 -7.51 -35.05 -3.83
C GLN A 645 -8.28 -36.30 -4.27
N SER A 646 -8.67 -37.13 -3.30
CA SER A 646 -9.57 -38.25 -3.56
C SER A 646 -10.91 -37.80 -4.15
N VAL A 647 -11.54 -38.65 -4.97
CA VAL A 647 -12.89 -38.40 -5.50
C VAL A 647 -13.91 -38.15 -4.39
N ASN A 648 -13.76 -38.81 -3.23
CA ASN A 648 -14.56 -38.53 -2.04
C ASN A 648 -14.44 -37.07 -1.58
N ASN A 649 -13.22 -36.55 -1.41
CA ASN A 649 -13.03 -35.16 -0.98
C ASN A 649 -13.59 -34.20 -2.03
N TRP A 650 -13.32 -34.47 -3.31
CA TRP A 650 -13.77 -33.62 -4.40
C TRP A 650 -15.30 -33.49 -4.48
N LEU A 651 -16.03 -34.59 -4.34
CA LEU A 651 -17.50 -34.57 -4.42
C LEU A 651 -18.15 -34.13 -3.10
N LEU A 652 -17.68 -34.69 -1.98
CA LEU A 652 -18.43 -34.70 -0.72
C LEU A 652 -17.84 -33.80 0.36
N GLY A 653 -16.68 -33.18 0.14
CA GLY A 653 -16.12 -32.23 1.08
C GLY A 653 -14.60 -32.14 1.04
N TRP A 654 -14.05 -30.95 0.80
CA TRP A 654 -12.65 -30.64 1.03
C TRP A 654 -12.50 -29.37 1.85
N HIS A 655 -11.36 -29.26 2.53
CA HIS A 655 -10.99 -28.08 3.31
C HIS A 655 -10.32 -27.05 2.38
N ASP A 656 -10.75 -25.81 2.49
CA ASP A 656 -10.27 -24.65 1.76
C ASP A 656 -9.63 -23.66 2.75
N PRO A 657 -8.30 -23.46 2.69
CA PRO A 657 -7.58 -22.64 3.67
C PRO A 657 -8.02 -21.17 3.71
N VAL A 658 -8.39 -20.61 2.55
CA VAL A 658 -8.82 -19.21 2.47
C VAL A 658 -10.16 -19.02 3.18
N ASN A 659 -11.13 -19.91 2.96
CA ASN A 659 -12.40 -19.87 3.68
C ASN A 659 -12.20 -20.10 5.19
N ALA A 660 -11.29 -20.99 5.58
CA ALA A 660 -10.96 -21.20 7.00
C ALA A 660 -10.41 -19.91 7.64
N TYR A 661 -9.48 -19.25 6.96
CA TYR A 661 -8.95 -17.96 7.40
C TYR A 661 -10.04 -16.90 7.52
N LEU A 662 -10.93 -16.79 6.53
CA LEU A 662 -12.04 -15.82 6.58
C LEU A 662 -13.02 -16.09 7.73
N ASP A 663 -13.22 -17.36 8.10
CA ASP A 663 -14.13 -17.75 9.19
C ASP A 663 -13.49 -17.63 10.58
N THR A 664 -12.19 -17.90 10.71
CA THR A 664 -11.54 -18.07 12.03
C THR A 664 -10.27 -17.26 12.24
N GLY A 665 -9.73 -16.61 11.22
CA GLY A 665 -8.42 -15.95 11.25
C GLY A 665 -7.22 -16.91 11.21
N ASP A 666 -7.45 -18.18 10.86
CA ASP A 666 -6.42 -19.22 10.82
C ASP A 666 -6.70 -20.16 9.65
N SER A 667 -5.82 -20.15 8.64
CA SER A 667 -5.96 -20.96 7.43
C SER A 667 -5.77 -22.46 7.66
N GLU A 668 -5.11 -22.85 8.74
CA GLU A 668 -4.91 -24.27 9.11
C GLU A 668 -6.07 -24.81 9.97
N ASN A 669 -7.03 -23.97 10.34
CA ASN A 669 -8.13 -24.37 11.20
C ASN A 669 -9.11 -25.32 10.48
N MET A 670 -9.00 -26.60 10.81
CA MET A 670 -9.84 -27.67 10.24
C MET A 670 -11.28 -27.69 10.76
N THR A 671 -11.66 -26.81 11.69
CA THR A 671 -13.03 -26.73 12.22
C THR A 671 -13.98 -25.88 11.37
N ALA A 672 -13.44 -25.12 10.40
CA ALA A 672 -14.16 -24.27 9.47
C ALA A 672 -13.56 -24.38 8.05
N GLY A 673 -14.09 -23.63 7.08
CA GLY A 673 -13.54 -23.58 5.72
C GLY A 673 -13.77 -24.83 4.86
N TRP A 674 -14.89 -25.53 5.02
CA TRP A 674 -15.20 -26.72 4.21
C TRP A 674 -16.16 -26.39 3.06
N THR A 675 -15.94 -27.03 1.91
CA THR A 675 -16.79 -26.87 0.72
C THR A 675 -16.96 -28.20 0.00
N SER A 676 -18.02 -28.35 -0.81
CA SER A 676 -18.33 -29.59 -1.54
C SER A 676 -19.04 -29.29 -2.86
N LEU A 677 -19.04 -30.26 -3.78
CA LEU A 677 -19.83 -30.21 -5.01
C LEU A 677 -21.23 -30.80 -4.84
N GLU A 678 -21.35 -31.79 -3.96
CA GLU A 678 -22.61 -32.45 -3.62
C GLU A 678 -22.97 -32.19 -2.16
N ALA A 679 -24.27 -32.08 -1.88
CA ALA A 679 -24.77 -31.95 -0.51
C ALA A 679 -24.80 -33.32 0.16
N ASN A 680 -24.07 -33.47 1.27
CA ASN A 680 -23.99 -34.69 2.09
C ASN A 680 -24.36 -34.34 3.54
N GLU A 681 -24.75 -35.30 4.38
CA GLU A 681 -25.08 -35.00 5.79
C GLU A 681 -23.96 -34.24 6.51
N THR A 682 -22.71 -34.59 6.23
CA THR A 682 -21.51 -33.88 6.68
C THR A 682 -20.45 -33.83 5.59
N PHE A 683 -19.56 -32.83 5.65
CA PHE A 683 -18.40 -32.80 4.77
C PHE A 683 -17.53 -34.05 4.99
N PHE A 684 -17.16 -34.73 3.92
CA PHE A 684 -16.36 -35.94 4.03
C PHE A 684 -15.03 -35.68 4.75
N GLY A 685 -14.67 -36.54 5.71
CA GLY A 685 -13.44 -36.40 6.50
C GLY A 685 -13.51 -35.42 7.69
N SER A 686 -14.50 -34.52 7.72
CA SER A 686 -14.63 -33.51 8.80
C SER A 686 -14.84 -34.10 10.21
N ALA A 687 -15.39 -35.31 10.30
CA ALA A 687 -15.59 -36.03 11.57
C ALA A 687 -14.29 -36.38 12.31
N ALA A 688 -13.14 -36.30 11.63
CA ALA A 688 -11.83 -36.43 12.27
C ALA A 688 -11.47 -35.23 13.16
N TYR A 689 -12.09 -34.07 12.92
CA TYR A 689 -11.77 -32.79 13.57
C TYR A 689 -12.90 -32.28 14.46
N VAL A 690 -14.15 -32.57 14.10
CA VAL A 690 -15.35 -32.19 14.88
C VAL A 690 -16.17 -33.44 15.17
N GLU A 691 -16.51 -33.67 16.44
CA GLU A 691 -17.34 -34.83 16.84
C GLU A 691 -18.69 -34.77 16.12
N GLY A 692 -19.02 -35.84 15.38
CA GLY A 692 -20.24 -35.89 14.56
C GLY A 692 -20.09 -35.33 13.14
N GLY A 693 -18.94 -34.75 12.80
CA GLY A 693 -18.69 -34.11 11.50
C GLY A 693 -19.28 -32.70 11.39
N ILE A 694 -18.77 -31.95 10.43
CA ILE A 694 -19.27 -30.61 10.11
C ILE A 694 -20.42 -30.79 9.12
N SER A 695 -21.61 -30.35 9.52
CA SER A 695 -22.81 -30.38 8.65
C SER A 695 -22.60 -29.50 7.41
N THR A 696 -23.08 -29.96 6.25
CA THR A 696 -23.13 -29.10 5.05
C THR A 696 -24.29 -28.10 5.08
N GLY A 697 -25.01 -28.02 6.22
CA GLY A 697 -26.18 -27.17 6.44
C GLY A 697 -27.41 -27.97 6.87
N ASP A 698 -28.41 -27.26 7.40
CA ASP A 698 -29.69 -27.89 7.72
C ASP A 698 -30.41 -28.33 6.43
N PRO A 699 -31.05 -29.52 6.42
CA PRO A 699 -31.85 -29.96 5.28
C PRO A 699 -32.96 -28.95 5.01
N SER A 700 -32.93 -28.36 3.81
CA SER A 700 -33.92 -27.37 3.39
C SER A 700 -35.31 -28.01 3.33
N THR A 701 -36.32 -27.32 3.85
CA THR A 701 -37.72 -27.74 3.68
C THR A 701 -38.13 -27.53 2.22
N ILE A 702 -38.51 -28.59 1.53
CA ILE A 702 -38.96 -28.55 0.13
C ILE A 702 -40.49 -28.65 0.13
N THR A 703 -41.16 -27.69 -0.50
CA THR A 703 -42.60 -27.73 -0.73
C THR A 703 -42.90 -28.05 -2.18
N ILE A 704 -43.69 -29.11 -2.40
CA ILE A 704 -44.10 -29.56 -3.73
C ILE A 704 -45.62 -29.56 -3.90
N CYS A 705 -46.05 -29.46 -5.15
CA CYS A 705 -47.44 -29.62 -5.53
C CYS A 705 -47.82 -31.09 -5.73
N THR A 706 -48.84 -31.55 -5.01
CA THR A 706 -49.24 -32.96 -5.01
C THR A 706 -50.15 -33.35 -6.18
N GLY A 707 -50.63 -32.37 -6.95
CA GLY A 707 -51.60 -32.55 -8.04
C GLY A 707 -53.05 -32.74 -7.56
N GLU A 708 -53.35 -32.37 -6.32
CA GLU A 708 -54.71 -32.37 -5.76
C GLU A 708 -55.53 -31.13 -6.14
N VAL A 709 -54.87 -30.08 -6.63
CA VAL A 709 -55.47 -28.83 -7.10
C VAL A 709 -54.87 -28.44 -8.44
N ASP A 710 -55.62 -27.69 -9.25
CA ASP A 710 -55.19 -27.24 -10.60
C ASP A 710 -54.34 -25.95 -10.56
N SER A 711 -53.93 -25.48 -9.37
CA SER A 711 -53.23 -24.20 -9.21
C SER A 711 -51.73 -24.26 -9.46
N CYS A 712 -51.14 -25.45 -9.62
CA CYS A 712 -49.74 -25.69 -9.91
C CYS A 712 -49.56 -27.08 -10.55
N ASP A 713 -48.43 -27.28 -11.21
CA ASP A 713 -48.16 -28.52 -11.92
C ASP A 713 -47.84 -29.66 -10.95
N LYS A 714 -48.24 -30.88 -11.33
CA LYS A 714 -48.03 -32.07 -10.49
C LYS A 714 -46.54 -32.35 -10.31
N GLY A 715 -46.09 -32.41 -9.05
CA GLY A 715 -44.69 -32.67 -8.69
C GLY A 715 -43.78 -31.46 -8.75
N GLU A 716 -44.34 -30.29 -9.07
CA GLU A 716 -43.61 -29.03 -9.13
C GLU A 716 -43.12 -28.59 -7.75
N THR A 717 -41.86 -28.21 -7.64
CA THR A 717 -41.32 -27.56 -6.44
C THR A 717 -41.73 -26.10 -6.45
N VAL A 718 -42.45 -25.67 -5.44
CA VAL A 718 -42.93 -24.28 -5.32
C VAL A 718 -42.12 -23.45 -4.35
N GLN A 719 -41.44 -24.10 -3.39
CA GLN A 719 -40.69 -23.42 -2.35
C GLN A 719 -39.54 -24.32 -1.84
N VAL A 720 -38.39 -23.72 -1.56
CA VAL A 720 -37.27 -24.37 -0.86
C VAL A 720 -36.81 -23.47 0.28
N GLY A 721 -36.81 -24.00 1.50
CA GLY A 721 -36.71 -23.22 2.73
C GLY A 721 -37.82 -22.18 2.81
N ASP A 722 -37.45 -20.93 3.05
CA ASP A 722 -38.38 -19.80 3.13
C ASP A 722 -38.53 -19.04 1.79
N SER A 723 -37.97 -19.55 0.69
CA SER A 723 -37.95 -18.85 -0.60
C SER A 723 -38.76 -19.55 -1.69
N GLU A 724 -39.63 -18.79 -2.34
CA GLU A 724 -40.31 -19.18 -3.59
C GLU A 724 -39.40 -19.04 -4.83
N TYR A 725 -38.18 -18.51 -4.66
CA TYR A 725 -37.23 -18.30 -5.75
C TYR A 725 -36.17 -19.40 -5.79
N VAL A 726 -35.60 -19.61 -6.98
CA VAL A 726 -34.40 -20.43 -7.14
C VAL A 726 -33.26 -19.80 -6.34
N SER A 727 -32.51 -20.60 -5.59
CA SER A 727 -31.52 -20.12 -4.60
C SER A 727 -30.48 -19.15 -5.19
N TRP A 728 -30.05 -19.38 -6.42
CA TRP A 728 -29.09 -18.54 -7.15
C TRP A 728 -29.75 -17.45 -8.04
N ARG A 729 -31.08 -17.45 -8.17
CA ARG A 729 -31.89 -16.44 -8.88
C ARG A 729 -33.03 -15.93 -8.01
N ASN A 730 -32.69 -15.28 -6.91
CA ASN A 730 -33.66 -14.66 -6.02
C ASN A 730 -33.63 -13.13 -6.13
N MET A 731 -34.60 -12.47 -5.50
CA MET A 731 -34.73 -11.01 -5.52
C MET A 731 -33.48 -10.28 -4.99
N SER A 732 -32.79 -10.85 -3.99
CA SER A 732 -31.54 -10.29 -3.48
C SER A 732 -30.43 -10.36 -4.54
N LYS A 733 -30.30 -11.48 -5.26
CA LYS A 733 -29.34 -11.62 -6.36
C LYS A 733 -29.66 -10.67 -7.51
N GLN A 734 -30.94 -10.48 -7.84
CA GLN A 734 -31.36 -9.51 -8.85
C GLN A 734 -30.99 -8.08 -8.46
N GLN A 735 -31.23 -7.69 -7.21
CA GLN A 735 -30.85 -6.35 -6.72
C GLN A 735 -29.33 -6.18 -6.70
N LYS A 736 -28.58 -7.13 -6.14
CA LYS A 736 -27.12 -7.06 -6.02
C LYS A 736 -26.38 -7.13 -7.36
N THR A 737 -27.01 -7.67 -8.40
CA THR A 737 -26.45 -7.73 -9.76
C THR A 737 -27.03 -6.66 -10.68
N TYR A 738 -27.75 -5.68 -10.14
CA TYR A 738 -28.37 -4.59 -10.91
C TYR A 738 -29.28 -5.08 -12.04
N GLY A 739 -29.93 -6.23 -11.85
CA GLY A 739 -30.81 -6.84 -12.83
C GLY A 739 -30.16 -7.75 -13.86
N LEU A 740 -28.83 -7.96 -13.81
CA LEU A 740 -28.14 -8.91 -14.70
C LEU A 740 -28.59 -10.36 -14.47
N ILE A 741 -28.85 -10.73 -13.22
CA ILE A 741 -29.47 -12.02 -12.86
C ILE A 741 -30.90 -11.75 -12.42
N THR A 742 -31.90 -12.01 -13.27
CA THR A 742 -33.30 -11.82 -12.87
C THR A 742 -33.75 -12.91 -11.92
N ALA A 743 -34.58 -12.56 -10.93
CA ALA A 743 -35.17 -13.52 -10.03
C ALA A 743 -36.11 -14.48 -10.79
N GLU A 744 -36.06 -15.76 -10.45
CA GLU A 744 -36.91 -16.81 -11.02
C GLU A 744 -37.60 -17.59 -9.92
N LEU A 745 -38.92 -17.74 -10.09
CA LEU A 745 -39.76 -18.54 -9.21
C LEU A 745 -39.47 -20.04 -9.41
N GLN A 746 -39.51 -20.80 -8.33
CA GLN A 746 -39.40 -22.27 -8.37
C GLN A 746 -40.60 -22.88 -9.12
N GLY A 747 -41.82 -22.46 -8.73
CA GLY A 747 -43.10 -22.97 -9.26
C GLY A 747 -43.50 -22.46 -10.65
N GLU A 748 -42.53 -22.01 -11.46
CA GLU A 748 -42.72 -21.77 -12.89
C GLU A 748 -41.59 -22.42 -13.72
N THR A 749 -40.75 -23.24 -13.08
CA THR A 749 -39.63 -23.93 -13.72
C THR A 749 -40.00 -25.39 -13.98
N THR A 750 -40.08 -25.76 -15.27
CA THR A 750 -40.33 -27.15 -15.69
C THR A 750 -39.01 -27.85 -15.94
N GLY A 751 -38.60 -28.69 -15.00
CA GLY A 751 -37.36 -29.47 -15.07
C GLY A 751 -36.78 -29.72 -13.68
N GLY A 752 -37.28 -30.76 -13.00
CA GLY A 752 -36.67 -31.24 -11.77
C GLY A 752 -35.32 -31.92 -12.05
N PHE A 753 -34.38 -31.73 -11.14
CA PHE A 753 -33.08 -32.43 -11.09
C PHE A 753 -33.21 -33.95 -11.14
#